data_AF-G9WRD6-F1
#
_entry.id   AF-G9WRD6-F1
#
_cell.length_a   1.000
_cell.length_b   1.000
_cell.length_c   1.000
_cell.angle_alpha   90.00
_cell.angle_beta   90.00
_cell.angle_gamma   90.00
#
_symmetry.space_group_name_H-M   'P 1'
#
loop_
_entity.id
_entity.type
_entity.pdbx_description
1 polymer ?
#
loop_
_entity_poly.entity_id
_entity_poly.type
_entity_poly.pdbx_seq_one_letter_code
_entity_poly.pdbx_strand_id
1 'polypeptide(L)'
;MNLAADFFYDEVRDGFYIPGMMKRAWGAEYRVLTEIDRICKKYAITYHISAGTLLGAVREGNFIPWDDDIDIIMLRDSFSRFQEVVSKELPSEMTFFYGDQEADYSDFLPVVGVGEMRFREKVLEEFCEFPYPVGVDVFVLDDLAKDPEKEAQRKEKLDALFDLIDRVEKGKESEEALQKGLASIEELLHKKLNTSGKLLPELYRVFHEICQEFNGEGEEVAYLPFQLYHPNTCFPKKAFLGTKELPFCGTSFPVPEEYDTVLRVIYGEYRVPAKAGGEHNYPYFKKYEERLRKDLQDKWFFDYTFQEKDLERPRVENFRDIAMQFLDSFVLKEEELEKVFSERKYEAVLSALPFLQERAVMLGNAIEERKGEGTESVHLLESFCEALFQLHSSLTEVLAYWDTSEEKENELEEKIEQSEKNLKQSTIVENSKEQLEGLRALLQNLRATLEKEMRRQVVFLPHSAKHFASIRPLIDALREREDMEVKLMPIPYFDRMGDGSLSEMHYEGENFPKEYPITDYRSYNFLAELPDCIVMNSPYDAFNPVWSVDPFFYSEKLKQYTNKLVYIPWFVTDEIDPQAEEDGKAFYNMRYYVTVPGIFHADYTIVQSEGMRAAYLEKISRFLEKEMEQKEEHPASKEACLKEKSTEELMQMMQQKIFGAGSCLLGEKEGQGTKEVVESLKQILFEKK
;
A
#
# COMPACT_ATOMS: atom_id res chain seq x y z
N MET A 1 11.66 22.81 14.81
CA MET A 1 11.80 21.74 13.81
C MET A 1 11.23 22.25 12.50
N ASN A 2 11.95 22.12 11.38
CA ASN A 2 11.55 22.64 10.06
C ASN A 2 11.30 21.49 9.08
N LEU A 3 10.51 20.49 9.48
CA LEU A 3 10.04 19.45 8.57
C LEU A 3 8.71 19.91 7.96
N ALA A 4 8.59 19.83 6.64
CA ALA A 4 7.35 20.18 5.94
C ALA A 4 6.26 19.13 6.24
N ALA A 5 4.99 19.52 6.21
CA ALA A 5 3.88 18.61 6.54
C ALA A 5 3.86 17.37 5.63
N ASP A 6 4.24 17.51 4.36
CA ASP A 6 4.31 16.42 3.39
C ASP A 6 5.46 15.44 3.63
N PHE A 7 6.40 15.77 4.53
CA PHE A 7 7.49 14.88 4.93
C PHE A 7 6.96 13.58 5.52
N PHE A 8 5.85 13.63 6.26
CA PHE A 8 5.34 12.50 7.05
C PHE A 8 4.50 11.51 6.26
N TYR A 9 4.11 11.82 5.02
CA TYR A 9 3.40 10.88 4.16
C TYR A 9 4.35 9.86 3.54
N ASP A 10 3.78 8.72 3.14
CA ASP A 10 4.50 7.68 2.41
C ASP A 10 5.22 8.25 1.18
N GLU A 11 6.39 7.69 0.87
CA GLU A 11 7.23 8.13 -0.25
C GLU A 11 8.00 6.94 -0.81
N VAL A 12 8.28 6.96 -2.11
CA VAL A 12 9.36 6.13 -2.67
C VAL A 12 10.56 7.01 -2.97
N ARG A 13 11.71 6.65 -2.40
CA ARG A 13 13.01 7.30 -2.63
C ARG A 13 14.03 6.22 -2.96
N ASP A 14 14.81 6.42 -4.03
CA ASP A 14 15.83 5.48 -4.50
C ASP A 14 15.31 4.03 -4.64
N GLY A 15 14.11 3.90 -5.21
CA GLY A 15 13.45 2.60 -5.41
C GLY A 15 12.99 1.92 -4.12
N PHE A 16 13.00 2.58 -2.97
CA PHE A 16 12.58 2.02 -1.68
C PHE A 16 11.33 2.71 -1.14
N TYR A 17 10.31 1.94 -0.77
CA TYR A 17 9.09 2.45 -0.15
C TYR A 17 9.32 2.77 1.33
N ILE A 18 9.21 4.05 1.69
CA ILE A 18 9.34 4.55 3.06
C ILE A 18 7.93 4.79 3.62
N PRO A 19 7.47 3.99 4.60
CA PRO A 19 6.16 4.18 5.19
C PRO A 19 6.11 5.43 6.05
N GLY A 20 4.95 6.08 6.12
CA GLY A 20 4.77 7.29 6.93
C GLY A 20 5.17 7.13 8.40
N MET A 21 4.96 5.94 8.99
CA MET A 21 5.38 5.66 10.37
C MET A 21 6.91 5.73 10.56
N MET A 22 7.70 5.33 9.57
CA MET A 22 9.16 5.49 9.60
C MET A 22 9.53 6.98 9.62
N LYS A 23 8.83 7.79 8.82
CA LYS A 23 9.06 9.24 8.79
C LYS A 23 8.65 9.93 10.10
N ARG A 24 7.67 9.39 10.83
CA ARG A 24 7.37 9.84 12.21
C ARG A 24 8.50 9.49 13.18
N ALA A 25 9.08 8.29 13.08
CA ALA A 25 10.25 7.90 13.86
C ALA A 25 11.41 8.89 13.62
N TRP A 26 11.79 9.08 12.35
CA TRP A 26 12.81 10.06 11.95
C TRP A 26 12.52 11.48 12.46
N GLY A 27 11.28 11.94 12.37
CA GLY A 27 10.89 13.27 12.88
C GLY A 27 11.06 13.38 14.40
N ALA A 28 10.71 12.33 15.14
CA ALA A 28 10.87 12.28 16.59
C ALA A 28 12.35 12.21 17.00
N GLU A 29 13.18 11.43 16.31
CA GLU A 29 14.63 11.37 16.52
C GLU A 29 15.30 12.70 16.17
N TYR A 30 14.87 13.33 15.08
CA TYR A 30 15.34 14.65 14.68
C TYR A 30 15.04 15.71 15.75
N ARG A 31 13.86 15.63 16.39
CA ARG A 31 13.53 16.48 17.54
C ARG A 31 14.51 16.28 18.70
N VAL A 32 14.92 15.06 18.99
CA VAL A 32 15.95 14.76 20.00
C VAL A 32 17.33 15.29 19.57
N LEU A 33 17.75 15.05 18.33
CA LEU A 33 19.03 15.54 17.80
C LEU A 33 19.13 17.07 17.90
N THR A 34 18.06 17.80 17.57
CA THR A 34 18.05 19.27 17.72
C THR A 34 18.16 19.74 19.17
N GLU A 35 17.71 18.94 20.13
CA GLU A 35 17.87 19.23 21.56
C GLU A 35 19.33 19.02 21.99
N ILE A 36 19.94 17.92 21.56
CA ILE A 36 21.37 17.66 21.79
C ILE A 36 22.21 18.79 21.18
N ASP A 37 21.93 19.18 19.93
CA ASP A 37 22.60 20.29 19.24
C ASP A 37 22.52 21.59 20.05
N ARG A 38 21.32 21.93 20.55
CA ARG A 38 21.10 23.12 21.41
C ARG A 38 21.98 23.08 22.66
N ILE A 39 22.02 21.94 23.34
CA ILE A 39 22.81 21.75 24.56
C ILE A 39 24.31 21.86 24.23
N CYS A 40 24.78 21.14 23.22
CA CYS A 40 26.19 21.15 22.84
C CYS A 40 26.66 22.54 22.39
N LYS A 41 25.86 23.29 21.62
CA LYS A 41 26.14 24.68 21.25
C LYS A 41 26.20 25.61 22.46
N LYS A 42 25.27 25.48 23.42
CA LYS A 42 25.24 26.29 24.64
C LYS A 42 26.51 26.13 25.48
N TYR A 43 27.04 24.91 25.57
CA TYR A 43 28.19 24.59 26.40
C TYR A 43 29.51 24.48 25.64
N ALA A 44 29.52 24.79 24.33
CA ALA A 44 30.68 24.61 23.46
C ALA A 44 31.30 23.20 23.60
N ILE A 45 30.44 22.18 23.44
CA ILE A 45 30.80 20.77 23.45
C ILE A 45 30.78 20.31 21.99
N THR A 46 31.89 19.73 21.53
CA THR A 46 31.99 19.20 20.18
C THR A 46 31.39 17.81 20.12
N TYR A 47 30.42 17.64 19.22
CA TYR A 47 29.90 16.36 18.78
C TYR A 47 29.84 16.37 17.25
N HIS A 48 29.69 15.19 16.65
CA HIS A 48 29.45 15.08 15.21
C HIS A 48 28.33 14.09 14.94
N ILE A 49 27.50 14.31 13.91
CA ILE A 49 26.65 13.24 13.40
C ILE A 49 27.54 12.14 12.80
N SER A 50 27.13 10.87 12.92
CA SER A 50 27.96 9.70 12.61
C SER A 50 27.20 8.65 11.81
N ALA A 51 27.90 7.57 11.43
CA ALA A 51 27.34 6.36 10.83
C ALA A 51 26.28 6.63 9.75
N GLY A 52 25.06 6.08 9.87
CA GLY A 52 24.00 6.20 8.88
C GLY A 52 23.57 7.66 8.67
N THR A 53 23.50 8.43 9.76
CA THR A 53 23.17 9.86 9.74
C THR A 53 24.18 10.70 8.96
N LEU A 54 25.49 10.49 9.19
CA LEU A 54 26.56 11.18 8.46
C LEU A 54 26.57 10.80 6.99
N LEU A 55 26.40 9.50 6.70
CA LEU A 55 26.31 9.01 5.32
C LEU A 55 25.13 9.66 4.59
N GLY A 56 23.97 9.70 5.22
CA GLY A 56 22.75 10.38 4.75
C GLY A 56 22.96 11.87 4.46
N ALA A 57 23.63 12.58 5.38
CA ALA A 57 23.98 13.99 5.18
C ALA A 57 24.94 14.22 3.99
N VAL A 58 25.87 13.30 3.75
CA VAL A 58 26.89 13.42 2.69
C VAL A 58 26.35 13.03 1.30
N ARG A 59 25.53 11.98 1.21
CA ARG A 59 25.10 11.42 -0.09
C ARG A 59 23.71 11.93 -0.51
N GLU A 60 22.77 12.07 0.41
CA GLU A 60 21.39 12.48 0.14
C GLU A 60 21.05 13.90 0.64
N GLY A 61 21.79 14.39 1.64
CA GLY A 61 21.39 15.56 2.44
C GLY A 61 20.13 15.30 3.30
N ASN A 62 19.79 14.03 3.53
CA ASN A 62 18.55 13.56 4.16
C ASN A 62 18.76 12.17 4.78
N PHE A 63 17.73 11.61 5.42
CA PHE A 63 17.70 10.23 5.89
C PHE A 63 17.89 9.24 4.73
N ILE A 64 18.63 8.16 5.00
CA ILE A 64 18.77 7.02 4.09
C ILE A 64 17.48 6.20 4.16
N PRO A 65 16.87 5.80 3.02
CA PRO A 65 15.54 5.18 3.02
C PRO A 65 15.37 3.90 3.87
N TRP A 66 16.44 3.13 4.04
CA TRP A 66 16.46 1.84 4.74
C TRP A 66 17.20 1.88 6.09
N ASP A 67 17.34 3.09 6.64
CA ASP A 67 17.96 3.41 7.93
C ASP A 67 16.88 3.95 8.88
N ASP A 68 16.93 3.60 10.15
CA ASP A 68 15.83 3.83 11.08
C ASP A 68 16.22 4.49 12.41
N ASP A 69 17.47 4.94 12.54
CA ASP A 69 18.01 5.59 13.72
C ASP A 69 18.86 6.84 13.40
N ILE A 70 19.22 7.59 14.45
CA ILE A 70 20.14 8.72 14.38
C ILE A 70 21.32 8.48 15.31
N ASP A 71 22.51 8.65 14.75
CA ASP A 71 23.79 8.46 15.43
C ASP A 71 24.57 9.75 15.56
N ILE A 72 25.14 9.96 16.74
CA ILE A 72 26.18 10.95 16.97
C ILE A 72 27.42 10.32 17.58
N ILE A 73 28.54 11.00 17.45
CA ILE A 73 29.83 10.56 17.96
C ILE A 73 30.54 11.68 18.69
N MET A 74 31.21 11.33 19.79
CA MET A 74 31.98 12.26 20.62
C MET A 74 33.31 11.64 21.03
N LEU A 75 34.37 12.45 21.08
CA LEU A 75 35.57 12.10 21.83
C LEU A 75 35.26 12.07 23.33
N ARG A 76 35.95 11.22 24.10
CA ARG A 76 35.75 11.08 25.55
C ARG A 76 35.66 12.42 26.28
N ASP A 77 36.59 13.35 26.04
CA ASP A 77 36.61 14.65 26.74
C ASP A 77 35.33 15.47 26.50
N SER A 78 34.81 15.44 25.26
CA SER A 78 33.52 16.06 24.93
C SER A 78 32.37 15.35 25.63
N PHE A 79 32.36 14.02 25.59
CA PHE A 79 31.32 13.21 26.22
C PHE A 79 31.28 13.41 27.74
N SER A 80 32.43 13.46 28.43
CA SER A 80 32.51 13.73 29.86
C SER A 80 31.88 15.09 30.20
N ARG A 81 32.16 16.13 29.40
CA ARG A 81 31.53 17.45 29.56
C ARG A 81 30.02 17.41 29.27
N PHE A 82 29.59 16.61 28.29
CA PHE A 82 28.19 16.43 27.95
C PHE A 82 27.40 15.77 29.09
N GLN A 83 27.95 14.69 29.65
CA GLN A 83 27.36 13.95 30.77
C GLN A 83 27.10 14.83 32.00
N GLU A 84 27.96 15.83 32.27
CA GLU A 84 27.79 16.75 33.41
C GLU A 84 26.57 17.69 33.29
N VAL A 85 26.11 17.96 32.06
CA VAL A 85 25.11 19.01 31.77
C VAL A 85 23.82 18.47 31.17
N VAL A 86 23.84 17.36 30.42
CA VAL A 86 22.72 16.89 29.61
C VAL A 86 21.44 16.69 30.43
N SER A 87 21.49 15.92 31.52
CA SER A 87 20.29 15.63 32.34
C SER A 87 19.71 16.86 33.03
N LYS A 88 20.47 17.95 33.17
CA LYS A 88 20.00 19.21 33.77
C LYS A 88 19.33 20.13 32.75
N GLU A 89 19.60 19.91 31.46
CA GLU A 89 19.17 20.77 30.36
C GLU A 89 18.07 20.16 29.50
N LEU A 90 17.93 18.84 29.53
CA LEU A 90 16.87 18.14 28.80
C LEU A 90 15.48 18.58 29.31
N PRO A 91 14.50 18.68 28.40
CA PRO A 91 13.10 18.84 28.79
C PRO A 91 12.62 17.63 29.58
N SER A 92 11.54 17.79 30.35
CA SER A 92 10.99 16.75 31.25
C SER A 92 10.58 15.45 30.55
N GLU A 93 10.32 15.52 29.26
CA GLU A 93 9.90 14.42 28.41
C GLU A 93 11.07 13.54 27.97
N MET A 94 12.30 14.07 27.96
CA MET A 94 13.51 13.39 27.51
C MET A 94 14.39 12.98 28.69
N THR A 95 15.10 11.88 28.51
CA THR A 95 16.03 11.30 29.49
C THR A 95 17.36 11.02 28.80
N PHE A 96 18.44 11.18 29.56
CA PHE A 96 19.76 10.68 29.19
C PHE A 96 19.99 9.33 29.89
N PHE A 97 20.14 8.29 29.08
CA PHE A 97 20.28 6.92 29.49
C PHE A 97 21.75 6.50 29.50
N TYR A 98 22.43 6.73 30.62
CA TYR A 98 23.82 6.31 30.82
C TYR A 98 24.25 6.34 32.29
N GLY A 99 24.83 5.24 32.78
CA GLY A 99 25.61 5.21 34.03
C GLY A 99 24.84 5.43 35.34
N ASP A 100 23.51 5.36 35.35
CA ASP A 100 22.72 5.44 36.58
C ASP A 100 22.68 4.07 37.29
N GLN A 101 23.29 3.99 38.48
CA GLN A 101 23.36 2.75 39.27
C GLN A 101 22.01 2.32 39.86
N GLU A 102 21.02 3.22 39.93
CA GLU A 102 19.68 2.91 40.42
C GLU A 102 18.67 2.64 39.29
N ALA A 103 18.96 3.08 38.06
CA ALA A 103 18.10 2.86 36.90
C ALA A 103 18.04 1.38 36.48
N ASP A 104 16.96 1.01 35.80
CA ASP A 104 16.80 -0.28 35.11
C ASP A 104 17.45 -0.30 33.72
N TYR A 105 18.23 0.74 33.36
CA TYR A 105 18.90 0.87 32.08
C TYR A 105 20.41 0.91 32.27
N SER A 106 21.11 -0.09 31.71
CA SER A 106 22.57 -0.11 31.61
C SER A 106 22.92 -0.79 30.29
N ASP A 107 23.67 -0.09 29.45
CA ASP A 107 24.05 -0.51 28.11
C ASP A 107 25.48 0.00 27.81
N PHE A 108 26.09 -0.54 26.76
CA PHE A 108 27.36 -0.06 26.21
C PHE A 108 27.22 1.32 25.57
N LEU A 109 26.03 1.64 25.05
CA LEU A 109 25.79 2.85 24.29
C LEU A 109 24.97 3.86 25.12
N PRO A 110 25.49 5.08 25.37
CA PRO A 110 24.68 6.17 25.89
C PRO A 110 23.60 6.58 24.88
N VAL A 111 22.38 6.80 25.35
CA VAL A 111 21.25 7.23 24.52
C VAL A 111 20.60 8.48 25.11
N VAL A 112 20.22 9.44 24.28
CA VAL A 112 19.32 10.53 24.67
C VAL A 112 17.98 10.31 23.98
N GLY A 113 16.87 10.44 24.70
CA GLY A 113 15.56 10.37 24.06
C GLY A 113 14.42 10.08 25.03
N VAL A 114 13.39 9.40 24.54
CA VAL A 114 12.19 9.04 25.31
C VAL A 114 12.17 7.52 25.47
N GLY A 115 12.34 7.03 26.69
CA GLY A 115 12.50 5.58 26.95
C GLY A 115 11.20 4.79 27.12
N GLU A 116 10.05 5.45 27.11
CA GLU A 116 8.74 4.84 27.33
C GLU A 116 7.76 5.24 26.23
N MET A 117 6.76 4.39 25.99
CA MET A 117 5.65 4.75 25.11
C MET A 117 4.84 5.90 25.70
N ARG A 118 4.46 6.87 24.87
CA ARG A 118 3.76 8.10 25.30
C ARG A 118 2.49 8.30 24.46
N PHE A 119 1.35 8.49 25.15
CA PHE A 119 0.03 8.69 24.52
C PHE A 119 -0.64 9.99 24.97
N ARG A 120 0.09 10.86 25.67
CA ARG A 120 -0.43 12.19 26.01
C ARG A 120 -0.35 13.05 24.75
N GLU A 121 -1.47 13.64 24.35
CA GLU A 121 -1.62 14.49 23.16
C GLU A 121 -0.43 15.43 22.92
N LYS A 122 -0.09 16.28 23.89
CA LYS A 122 1.05 17.22 23.79
C LYS A 122 2.40 16.55 23.50
N VAL A 123 2.61 15.34 24.00
CA VAL A 123 3.86 14.60 23.77
C VAL A 123 3.83 13.96 22.38
N LEU A 124 2.70 13.44 21.94
CA LEU A 124 2.55 12.96 20.57
C LEU A 124 2.81 14.09 19.58
N GLU A 125 2.20 15.26 19.77
CA GLU A 125 2.42 16.44 18.91
C GLU A 125 3.90 16.86 18.87
N GLU A 126 4.59 16.89 20.02
CA GLU A 126 6.02 17.26 20.10
C GLU A 126 6.92 16.25 19.38
N PHE A 127 6.56 14.97 19.41
CA PHE A 127 7.32 13.87 18.82
C PHE A 127 6.65 13.34 17.54
N CYS A 128 6.07 14.23 16.73
CA CYS A 128 5.58 13.93 15.38
C CYS A 128 4.55 12.79 15.30
N GLU A 129 3.66 12.70 16.28
CA GLU A 129 2.66 11.64 16.41
C GLU A 129 3.26 10.23 16.48
N PHE A 130 4.52 10.12 16.93
CA PHE A 130 5.22 8.86 17.12
C PHE A 130 5.07 8.36 18.57
N PRO A 131 4.37 7.24 18.81
CA PRO A 131 4.02 6.81 20.18
C PRO A 131 5.10 5.98 20.87
N TYR A 132 6.11 5.51 20.13
CA TYR A 132 7.12 4.56 20.62
C TYR A 132 8.32 5.28 21.25
N PRO A 133 9.15 4.56 22.02
CA PRO A 133 10.44 5.07 22.45
C PRO A 133 11.29 5.58 21.28
N VAL A 134 12.06 6.62 21.54
CA VAL A 134 12.91 7.33 20.56
C VAL A 134 14.27 7.50 21.20
N GLY A 135 15.34 7.26 20.44
CA GLY A 135 16.71 7.40 20.90
C GLY A 135 17.59 8.06 19.84
N VAL A 136 18.54 8.87 20.29
CA VAL A 136 19.73 9.23 19.52
C VAL A 136 20.92 8.61 20.22
N ASP A 137 21.64 7.79 19.47
CA ASP A 137 22.75 7.00 19.95
C ASP A 137 24.03 7.84 20.00
N VAL A 138 24.77 7.74 21.12
CA VAL A 138 25.97 8.55 21.36
C VAL A 138 27.20 7.65 21.44
N PHE A 139 27.84 7.44 20.29
CA PHE A 139 29.10 6.71 20.24
C PHE A 139 30.22 7.50 20.93
N VAL A 140 30.89 6.87 21.90
CA VAL A 140 32.00 7.49 22.61
C VAL A 140 33.32 6.88 22.17
N LEU A 141 34.20 7.73 21.66
CA LEU A 141 35.52 7.36 21.18
C LEU A 141 36.55 7.47 22.30
N ASP A 142 37.18 6.34 22.61
CA ASP A 142 38.29 6.22 23.56
C ASP A 142 39.60 5.98 22.80
N ASP A 143 40.69 6.49 23.36
CA ASP A 143 42.04 6.37 22.81
C ASP A 143 42.52 4.91 22.84
N LEU A 144 43.20 4.49 21.77
CA LEU A 144 43.93 3.23 21.71
C LEU A 144 45.31 3.37 22.35
N ALA A 145 45.78 2.32 23.03
CA ALA A 145 47.12 2.31 23.59
C ALA A 145 48.17 2.37 22.47
N LYS A 146 49.21 3.18 22.65
CA LYS A 146 50.38 3.19 21.73
C LYS A 146 51.15 1.88 21.75
N ASP A 147 51.08 1.17 22.88
CA ASP A 147 51.76 -0.10 23.10
C ASP A 147 50.79 -1.24 22.73
N PRO A 148 51.06 -1.99 21.65
CA PRO A 148 50.17 -3.07 21.21
C PRO A 148 49.96 -4.17 22.25
N GLU A 149 50.94 -4.42 23.13
CA GLU A 149 50.80 -5.43 24.19
C GLU A 149 49.80 -4.98 25.26
N LYS A 150 49.83 -3.69 25.61
CA LYS A 150 48.86 -3.11 26.55
C LYS A 150 47.46 -3.03 25.95
N GLU A 151 47.36 -2.71 24.66
CA GLU A 151 46.09 -2.73 23.96
C GLU A 151 45.49 -4.14 23.92
N ALA A 152 46.31 -5.15 23.64
CA ALA A 152 45.89 -6.55 23.66
C ALA A 152 45.41 -6.98 25.05
N GLN A 153 46.11 -6.57 26.12
CA GLN A 153 45.68 -6.83 27.50
C GLN A 153 44.34 -6.14 27.83
N ARG A 154 44.13 -4.90 27.37
CA ARG A 154 42.84 -4.22 27.54
C ARG A 154 41.72 -4.95 26.80
N LYS A 155 41.97 -5.37 25.55
CA LYS A 155 41.00 -6.14 24.76
C LYS A 155 40.61 -7.45 25.44
N GLU A 156 41.57 -8.20 25.98
CA GLU A 156 41.30 -9.42 26.76
C GLU A 156 40.35 -9.16 27.94
N LYS A 157 40.57 -8.07 28.68
CA LYS A 157 39.67 -7.66 29.78
C LYS A 157 38.27 -7.31 29.27
N LEU A 158 38.19 -6.53 28.19
CA LEU A 158 36.91 -6.08 27.62
C LEU A 158 36.11 -7.25 27.03
N ASP A 159 36.75 -8.14 26.27
CA ASP A 159 36.13 -9.35 25.72
C ASP A 159 35.56 -10.22 26.84
N ALA A 160 36.35 -10.48 27.89
CA ALA A 160 35.89 -11.30 29.02
C ALA A 160 34.68 -10.66 29.75
N LEU A 161 34.69 -9.33 29.92
CA LEU A 161 33.56 -8.60 30.51
C LEU A 161 32.34 -8.61 29.60
N PHE A 162 32.52 -8.38 28.30
CA PHE A 162 31.44 -8.41 27.32
C PHE A 162 30.74 -9.78 27.33
N ASP A 163 31.53 -10.86 27.27
CA ASP A 163 31.02 -12.23 27.34
C ASP A 163 30.26 -12.52 28.64
N LEU A 164 30.67 -11.92 29.76
CA LEU A 164 29.94 -12.05 31.02
C LEU A 164 28.64 -11.26 31.00
N ILE A 165 28.67 -10.01 30.52
CA ILE A 165 27.49 -9.15 30.38
C ILE A 165 26.43 -9.85 29.52
N ASP A 166 26.79 -10.31 28.32
CA ASP A 166 25.89 -11.00 27.39
C ASP A 166 25.22 -12.24 28.02
N ARG A 167 25.98 -13.01 28.80
CA ARG A 167 25.45 -14.19 29.52
C ARG A 167 24.48 -13.81 30.63
N VAL A 168 24.76 -12.73 31.37
CA VAL A 168 23.91 -12.20 32.44
C VAL A 168 22.60 -11.67 31.85
N GLU A 169 22.65 -10.88 30.78
CA GLU A 169 21.47 -10.32 30.10
C GLU A 169 20.54 -11.40 29.55
N LYS A 170 21.11 -12.46 28.98
CA LYS A 170 20.33 -13.60 28.47
C LYS A 170 19.65 -14.42 29.56
N GLY A 171 20.00 -14.23 30.84
CA GLY A 171 19.37 -14.91 31.98
C GLY A 171 19.53 -16.43 31.98
N LYS A 172 20.56 -16.96 31.31
CA LYS A 172 20.76 -18.41 31.07
C LYS A 172 21.84 -19.05 31.95
N GLU A 173 22.44 -18.31 32.87
CA GLU A 173 23.50 -18.85 33.73
C GLU A 173 22.97 -19.48 35.01
N SER A 174 23.58 -20.60 35.39
CA SER A 174 23.48 -21.09 36.77
C SER A 174 24.30 -20.18 37.69
N GLU A 175 23.89 -20.09 38.95
CA GLU A 175 24.60 -19.33 39.99
C GLU A 175 26.09 -19.73 40.08
N GLU A 176 26.39 -21.02 39.91
CA GLU A 176 27.76 -21.55 39.92
C GLU A 176 28.60 -21.04 38.73
N ALA A 177 28.00 -20.97 37.53
CA ALA A 177 28.67 -20.46 36.33
C ALA A 177 28.93 -18.95 36.45
N LEU A 178 27.95 -18.20 36.97
CA LEU A 178 28.05 -16.77 37.22
C LEU A 178 29.17 -16.45 38.22
N GLN A 179 29.22 -17.16 39.36
CA GLN A 179 30.27 -16.99 40.36
C GLN A 179 31.67 -17.29 39.81
N LYS A 180 31.80 -18.34 38.98
CA LYS A 180 33.05 -18.66 38.31
C LYS A 180 33.47 -17.57 37.31
N GLY A 181 32.51 -17.06 36.54
CA GLY A 181 32.73 -15.93 35.62
C GLY A 181 33.22 -14.69 36.36
N LEU A 182 32.53 -14.31 37.43
CA LEU A 182 32.92 -13.18 38.28
C LEU A 182 34.31 -13.35 38.87
N ALA A 183 34.64 -14.52 39.43
CA ALA A 183 35.98 -14.78 39.97
C ALA A 183 37.08 -14.67 38.91
N SER A 184 36.82 -15.15 37.69
CA SER A 184 37.74 -15.02 36.56
C SER A 184 37.97 -13.56 36.16
N ILE A 185 36.91 -12.74 36.15
CA ILE A 185 37.01 -11.30 35.87
C ILE A 185 37.76 -10.59 37.01
N GLU A 186 37.46 -10.88 38.27
CA GLU A 186 38.16 -10.27 39.40
C GLU A 186 39.67 -10.60 39.41
N GLU A 187 40.04 -11.82 39.02
CA GLU A 187 41.43 -12.24 38.85
C GLU A 187 42.10 -11.48 37.71
N LEU A 188 41.45 -11.39 36.54
CA LEU A 188 41.94 -10.68 35.35
C LEU A 188 42.11 -9.17 35.59
N LEU A 189 41.18 -8.55 36.33
CA LEU A 189 41.22 -7.12 36.66
C LEU A 189 42.09 -6.80 37.88
N HIS A 190 42.53 -7.81 38.62
CA HIS A 190 43.17 -7.67 39.94
C HIS A 190 42.38 -6.76 40.91
N LYS A 191 41.04 -6.78 40.81
CA LYS A 191 40.11 -5.90 41.54
C LYS A 191 38.82 -6.67 41.83
N LYS A 192 38.29 -6.53 43.04
CA LYS A 192 36.97 -7.07 43.40
C LYS A 192 35.84 -6.19 42.87
N LEU A 193 34.80 -6.82 42.36
CA LEU A 193 33.59 -6.13 41.85
C LEU A 193 32.63 -5.83 43.00
N ASN A 194 31.92 -4.69 42.92
CA ASN A 194 30.92 -4.37 43.94
C ASN A 194 29.58 -5.06 43.64
N THR A 195 29.36 -6.22 44.25
CA THR A 195 28.12 -7.00 44.09
C THR A 195 27.03 -6.66 45.13
N SER A 196 27.19 -5.57 45.90
CA SER A 196 26.19 -5.16 46.89
C SER A 196 24.92 -4.53 46.29
N GLY A 197 24.97 -4.12 45.02
CA GLY A 197 23.85 -3.59 44.23
C GLY A 197 23.43 -4.52 43.08
N LYS A 198 22.76 -3.97 42.06
CA LYS A 198 22.46 -4.70 40.83
C LYS A 198 23.78 -5.04 40.11
N LEU A 199 23.97 -6.31 39.74
CA LEU A 199 25.23 -6.78 39.14
C LEU A 199 25.48 -6.15 37.75
N LEU A 200 24.44 -6.10 36.91
CA LEU A 200 24.58 -5.67 35.51
C LEU A 200 25.08 -4.21 35.39
N PRO A 201 24.52 -3.21 36.10
CA PRO A 201 25.07 -1.85 36.11
C PRO A 201 26.53 -1.77 36.58
N GLU A 202 26.95 -2.60 37.53
CA GLU A 202 28.34 -2.65 37.99
C GLU A 202 29.28 -3.19 36.89
N LEU A 203 28.86 -4.23 36.16
CA LEU A 203 29.65 -4.78 35.04
C LEU A 203 29.83 -3.74 33.93
N TYR A 204 28.76 -3.05 33.53
CA TYR A 204 28.86 -1.95 32.55
C TYR A 204 29.74 -0.81 33.03
N ARG A 205 29.62 -0.41 34.30
CA ARG A 205 30.48 0.63 34.88
C ARG A 205 31.95 0.26 34.77
N VAL A 206 32.31 -0.98 35.12
CA VAL A 206 33.69 -1.47 35.05
C VAL A 206 34.16 -1.60 33.61
N PHE A 207 33.30 -2.04 32.69
CA PHE A 207 33.60 -2.03 31.25
C PHE A 207 33.95 -0.61 30.77
N HIS A 208 33.12 0.38 31.11
CA HIS A 208 33.36 1.80 30.78
C HIS A 208 34.62 2.38 31.45
N GLU A 209 34.97 1.94 32.67
CA GLU A 209 36.24 2.31 33.31
C GLU A 209 37.44 1.81 32.50
N ILE A 210 37.39 0.55 32.04
CA ILE A 210 38.50 -0.08 31.29
C ILE A 210 38.65 0.55 29.92
N CYS A 211 37.55 0.91 29.25
CA CYS A 211 37.58 1.66 28.00
C CYS A 211 38.47 2.91 28.11
N GLN A 212 38.42 3.58 29.27
CA GLN A 212 39.10 4.85 29.52
C GLN A 212 40.59 4.74 29.91
N GLU A 213 41.14 3.53 30.07
CA GLU A 213 42.51 3.30 30.61
C GLU A 213 43.62 4.10 29.91
N PHE A 214 43.49 4.39 28.60
CA PHE A 214 44.54 5.03 27.79
C PHE A 214 44.17 6.42 27.25
N ASN A 215 43.07 7.01 27.73
CA ASN A 215 42.64 8.33 27.29
C ASN A 215 43.63 9.45 27.63
N GLY A 216 43.88 10.32 26.66
CA GLY A 216 44.77 11.48 26.76
C GLY A 216 46.10 11.32 26.03
N GLU A 217 46.45 10.11 25.59
CA GLU A 217 47.76 9.82 25.00
C GLU A 217 47.70 9.25 23.57
N GLY A 218 46.58 8.67 23.14
CA GLY A 218 46.47 7.95 21.87
C GLY A 218 46.34 8.84 20.62
N GLU A 219 46.82 8.33 19.48
CA GLU A 219 46.69 8.95 18.15
C GLU A 219 45.54 8.35 17.33
N GLU A 220 45.09 7.16 17.72
CA GLU A 220 43.93 6.47 17.17
C GLU A 220 42.87 6.31 18.26
N VAL A 221 41.62 6.33 17.86
CA VAL A 221 40.45 6.21 18.73
C VAL A 221 39.46 5.20 18.16
N ALA A 222 38.68 4.57 19.02
CA ALA A 222 37.62 3.66 18.59
C ALA A 222 36.44 3.67 19.56
N TYR A 223 35.27 3.30 19.06
CA TYR A 223 34.16 2.87 19.91
C TYR A 223 34.43 1.41 20.28
N LEU A 224 34.95 1.20 21.47
CA LEU A 224 35.54 -0.08 21.88
C LEU A 224 34.56 -1.26 21.86
N PRO A 225 33.28 -1.15 22.30
CA PRO A 225 32.31 -2.24 22.17
C PRO A 225 32.19 -2.79 20.76
N PHE A 226 32.13 -1.91 19.75
CA PHE A 226 32.03 -2.33 18.35
C PHE A 226 33.35 -2.89 17.82
N GLN A 227 34.49 -2.35 18.26
CA GLN A 227 35.81 -2.83 17.85
C GLN A 227 36.09 -4.28 18.29
N LEU A 228 35.46 -4.78 19.36
CA LEU A 228 35.62 -6.18 19.78
C LEU A 228 35.21 -7.17 18.66
N TYR A 229 34.15 -6.85 17.93
CA TYR A 229 33.68 -7.64 16.79
C TYR A 229 34.29 -7.22 15.46
N HIS A 230 34.70 -5.95 15.36
CA HIS A 230 35.27 -5.35 14.16
C HIS A 230 36.67 -4.80 14.47
N PRO A 231 37.69 -5.67 14.62
CA PRO A 231 38.99 -5.31 15.20
C PRO A 231 39.80 -4.30 14.38
N ASN A 232 39.44 -4.11 13.11
CA ASN A 232 40.07 -3.14 12.21
C ASN A 232 39.41 -1.75 12.26
N THR A 233 38.25 -1.62 12.94
CA THR A 233 37.52 -0.35 13.02
C THR A 233 38.15 0.54 14.08
N CYS A 234 38.99 1.45 13.61
CA CYS A 234 39.61 2.52 14.39
C CYS A 234 39.76 3.76 13.52
N PHE A 235 39.78 4.92 14.16
CA PHE A 235 39.83 6.21 13.48
C PHE A 235 41.08 6.98 13.89
N PRO A 236 41.70 7.72 12.97
CA PRO A 236 42.74 8.67 13.35
C PRO A 236 42.09 9.79 14.17
N LYS A 237 42.55 10.02 15.42
CA LYS A 237 41.97 10.99 16.35
C LYS A 237 41.89 12.40 15.76
N LYS A 238 42.87 12.77 14.93
CA LYS A 238 42.92 14.04 14.20
C LYS A 238 41.68 14.31 13.34
N ALA A 239 41.01 13.28 12.83
CA ALA A 239 39.83 13.43 11.98
C ALA A 239 38.67 14.13 12.71
N PHE A 240 38.63 14.04 14.05
CA PHE A 240 37.61 14.64 14.90
C PHE A 240 38.03 15.97 15.55
N LEU A 241 39.25 16.45 15.29
CA LEU A 241 39.73 17.73 15.85
C LEU A 241 39.17 18.95 15.11
N GLY A 242 38.84 18.78 13.81
CA GLY A 242 38.19 19.78 12.99
C GLY A 242 36.69 19.49 12.83
N THR A 243 35.88 20.55 12.77
CA THR A 243 34.44 20.46 12.53
C THR A 243 34.08 21.29 11.30
N LYS A 244 33.18 20.75 10.49
CA LYS A 244 32.44 21.51 9.48
C LYS A 244 30.95 21.23 9.59
N GLU A 245 30.16 22.06 8.95
CA GLU A 245 28.70 21.98 8.98
C GLU A 245 28.19 21.40 7.66
N LEU A 246 27.33 20.38 7.73
CA LEU A 246 26.63 19.83 6.57
C LEU A 246 25.12 19.88 6.74
N PRO A 247 24.35 20.13 5.67
CA PRO A 247 22.90 20.07 5.71
C PRO A 247 22.41 18.63 5.87
N PHE A 248 21.51 18.42 6.84
CA PHE A 248 20.74 17.20 7.02
C PHE A 248 19.29 17.59 7.32
N CYS A 249 18.39 17.23 6.39
CA CYS A 249 16.98 17.63 6.43
C CYS A 249 16.79 19.16 6.54
N GLY A 250 17.63 19.92 5.82
CA GLY A 250 17.55 21.39 5.74
C GLY A 250 18.21 22.16 6.89
N THR A 251 18.61 21.50 7.99
CA THR A 251 19.40 22.13 9.07
C THR A 251 20.85 21.69 9.00
N SER A 252 21.78 22.58 9.34
CA SER A 252 23.20 22.23 9.40
C SER A 252 23.58 21.63 10.74
N PHE A 253 24.28 20.50 10.70
CA PHE A 253 24.84 19.81 11.85
C PHE A 253 26.35 19.63 11.73
N PRO A 254 27.07 19.57 12.88
CA PRO A 254 28.50 19.38 12.89
C PRO A 254 28.86 17.97 12.41
N VAL A 255 29.85 17.90 11.52
CA VAL A 255 30.49 16.67 11.05
C VAL A 255 32.01 16.79 11.17
N PRO A 256 32.76 15.67 11.19
CA PRO A 256 34.21 15.72 11.22
C PRO A 256 34.72 16.40 9.94
N GLU A 257 35.72 17.29 10.05
CA GLU A 257 36.29 17.96 8.88
C GLU A 257 36.82 16.93 7.86
N GLU A 258 37.40 15.84 8.35
CA GLU A 258 37.83 14.67 7.58
C GLU A 258 36.74 13.58 7.49
N TYR A 259 35.44 13.92 7.32
CA TYR A 259 34.36 12.91 7.25
C TYR A 259 34.60 11.78 6.24
N ASP A 260 35.37 12.01 5.16
CA ASP A 260 35.63 10.99 4.13
C ASP A 260 36.46 9.86 4.72
N THR A 261 37.43 10.19 5.56
CA THR A 261 38.22 9.22 6.33
C THR A 261 37.32 8.42 7.26
N VAL A 262 36.40 9.09 7.98
CA VAL A 262 35.48 8.44 8.92
C VAL A 262 34.54 7.47 8.20
N LEU A 263 33.89 7.90 7.12
CA LEU A 263 32.98 7.06 6.34
C LEU A 263 33.69 5.87 5.69
N ARG A 264 34.94 6.04 5.24
CA ARG A 264 35.75 4.92 4.69
C ARG A 264 36.14 3.89 5.74
N VAL A 265 36.36 4.31 6.98
CA VAL A 265 36.61 3.36 8.09
C VAL A 265 35.36 2.52 8.36
N ILE A 266 34.17 3.12 8.34
CA ILE A 266 32.92 2.42 8.67
C ILE A 266 32.44 1.55 7.50
N TYR A 267 32.43 2.08 6.27
CA TYR A 267 31.73 1.47 5.13
C TYR A 267 32.66 1.11 3.96
N GLY A 268 33.94 1.48 3.99
CA GLY A 268 34.81 1.37 2.82
C GLY A 268 34.37 2.28 1.68
N GLU A 269 33.99 1.71 0.53
CA GLU A 269 33.46 2.46 -0.61
C GLU A 269 31.97 2.79 -0.43
N TYR A 270 31.68 3.87 0.31
CA TYR A 270 30.32 4.24 0.74
C TYR A 270 29.46 4.97 -0.31
N ARG A 271 30.03 5.32 -1.47
CA ARG A 271 29.33 6.06 -2.52
C ARG A 271 28.35 5.20 -3.31
N VAL A 272 28.50 3.88 -3.25
CA VAL A 272 27.54 2.94 -3.82
C VAL A 272 26.50 2.62 -2.76
N PRO A 273 25.20 2.82 -3.02
CA PRO A 273 24.16 2.44 -2.08
C PRO A 273 24.13 0.94 -1.82
N ALA A 274 23.99 0.55 -0.55
CA ALA A 274 23.81 -0.82 -0.11
C ALA A 274 22.60 -0.86 0.83
N LYS A 275 21.59 -1.67 0.51
CA LYS A 275 20.32 -1.76 1.25
C LYS A 275 20.34 -2.83 2.35
N ALA A 276 21.22 -3.83 2.22
CA ALA A 276 21.48 -4.85 3.24
C ALA A 276 22.31 -4.30 4.42
N GLY A 277 22.37 -5.09 5.49
CA GLY A 277 23.18 -4.83 6.68
C GLY A 277 22.44 -4.06 7.77
N GLY A 278 23.22 -3.54 8.72
CA GLY A 278 22.76 -2.98 9.99
C GLY A 278 22.99 -3.95 11.15
N GLU A 279 23.32 -3.41 12.33
CA GLU A 279 23.62 -4.20 13.54
C GLU A 279 22.37 -4.37 14.43
N HIS A 280 21.21 -3.86 14.01
CA HIS A 280 19.94 -3.92 14.73
C HIS A 280 18.77 -4.35 13.82
N ASN A 281 17.66 -4.69 14.47
CA ASN A 281 16.43 -5.09 13.79
C ASN A 281 15.72 -3.87 13.21
N TYR A 282 15.60 -3.81 11.89
CA TYR A 282 14.79 -2.81 11.19
C TYR A 282 13.31 -3.25 11.07
N PRO A 283 12.33 -2.36 11.31
CA PRO A 283 12.49 -1.11 12.04
C PRO A 283 12.58 -1.40 13.55
N TYR A 284 13.34 -0.59 14.29
CA TYR A 284 13.62 -0.78 15.71
C TYR A 284 12.34 -0.78 16.55
N PHE A 285 11.32 -0.06 16.09
CA PHE A 285 10.05 0.09 16.79
C PHE A 285 9.08 -1.08 16.61
N LYS A 286 9.38 -2.05 15.74
CA LYS A 286 8.56 -3.25 15.52
C LYS A 286 8.24 -4.00 16.82
N LYS A 287 9.20 -4.10 17.74
CA LYS A 287 9.02 -4.76 19.04
C LYS A 287 7.98 -4.04 19.92
N TYR A 288 7.87 -2.73 19.80
CA TYR A 288 6.90 -1.93 20.56
C TYR A 288 5.51 -2.01 19.93
N GLU A 289 5.41 -2.05 18.60
CA GLU A 289 4.15 -2.38 17.91
C GLU A 289 3.61 -3.73 18.37
N GLU A 290 4.45 -4.77 18.38
CA GLU A 290 4.05 -6.12 18.81
C GLU A 290 3.61 -6.15 20.28
N ARG A 291 4.26 -5.38 21.14
CA ARG A 291 3.86 -5.22 22.55
C ARG A 291 2.51 -4.52 22.67
N LEU A 292 2.31 -3.38 22.01
CA LEU A 292 1.03 -2.66 22.04
C LEU A 292 -0.10 -3.50 21.49
N ARG A 293 0.14 -4.24 20.41
CA ARG A 293 -0.83 -5.19 19.85
C ARG A 293 -1.28 -6.22 20.89
N LYS A 294 -0.34 -6.79 21.66
CA LYS A 294 -0.64 -7.74 22.75
C LYS A 294 -1.38 -7.08 23.91
N ASP A 295 -1.01 -5.86 24.27
CA ASP A 295 -1.59 -5.13 25.40
C ASP A 295 -3.01 -4.59 25.07
N LEU A 296 -3.25 -4.14 23.84
CA LEU A 296 -4.50 -3.52 23.39
C LEU A 296 -5.51 -4.53 22.83
N GLN A 297 -5.06 -5.67 22.31
CA GLN A 297 -5.91 -6.74 21.75
C GLN A 297 -6.95 -6.16 20.77
N ASP A 298 -8.24 -6.27 21.09
CA ASP A 298 -9.36 -5.79 20.25
C ASP A 298 -9.36 -4.27 20.01
N LYS A 299 -8.58 -3.50 20.78
CA LYS A 299 -8.42 -2.05 20.59
C LYS A 299 -7.29 -1.71 19.60
N TRP A 300 -6.47 -2.68 19.21
CA TRP A 300 -5.46 -2.50 18.17
C TRP A 300 -6.12 -2.58 16.80
N PHE A 301 -5.99 -1.52 16.00
CA PHE A 301 -6.66 -1.42 14.69
C PHE A 301 -5.71 -1.03 13.55
N PHE A 302 -4.41 -0.90 13.82
CA PHE A 302 -3.42 -0.48 12.82
C PHE A 302 -2.99 -1.62 11.88
N ASP A 303 -3.19 -2.88 12.28
CA ASP A 303 -2.97 -4.03 11.41
C ASP A 303 -4.29 -4.51 10.83
N TYR A 304 -4.29 -4.76 9.52
CA TYR A 304 -5.39 -5.42 8.84
C TYR A 304 -5.38 -6.92 9.14
N THR A 305 -6.54 -7.44 9.52
CA THR A 305 -6.80 -8.87 9.69
C THR A 305 -7.79 -9.29 8.61
N PHE A 306 -7.43 -10.31 7.83
CA PHE A 306 -8.31 -10.84 6.80
C PHE A 306 -9.54 -11.53 7.41
N GLN A 307 -10.70 -11.25 6.84
CA GLN A 307 -12.00 -11.81 7.21
C GLN A 307 -12.67 -12.46 5.98
N GLU A 308 -13.48 -13.50 6.18
CA GLU A 308 -14.21 -14.15 5.06
C GLU A 308 -15.11 -13.16 4.29
N LYS A 309 -15.65 -12.15 4.97
CA LYS A 309 -16.47 -11.09 4.34
C LYS A 309 -15.70 -10.27 3.30
N ASP A 310 -14.36 -10.26 3.36
CA ASP A 310 -13.52 -9.52 2.41
C ASP A 310 -13.58 -10.19 1.02
N LEU A 311 -13.94 -11.48 0.96
CA LEU A 311 -14.24 -12.21 -0.28
C LEU A 311 -15.63 -11.90 -0.84
N GLU A 312 -16.52 -11.29 -0.05
CA GLU A 312 -17.87 -10.98 -0.52
C GLU A 312 -17.80 -9.92 -1.61
N ARG A 313 -18.25 -10.30 -2.82
CA ARG A 313 -18.34 -9.41 -3.98
C ARG A 313 -19.80 -9.32 -4.43
N PRO A 314 -20.54 -8.25 -4.08
CA PRO A 314 -21.93 -8.10 -4.53
C PRO A 314 -21.98 -7.95 -6.05
N ARG A 315 -22.99 -8.57 -6.68
CA ARG A 315 -23.27 -8.33 -8.10
C ARG A 315 -23.84 -6.93 -8.25
N VAL A 316 -23.03 -6.05 -8.82
CA VAL A 316 -23.45 -4.73 -9.29
C VAL A 316 -23.83 -4.87 -10.77
N GLU A 317 -24.96 -4.32 -11.15
CA GLU A 317 -25.41 -4.19 -12.54
C GLU A 317 -25.80 -2.75 -12.77
N ASN A 318 -25.12 -2.12 -13.72
CA ASN A 318 -25.41 -0.75 -14.10
C ASN A 318 -26.49 -0.70 -15.20
N PHE A 319 -26.97 0.51 -15.49
CA PHE A 319 -28.03 0.69 -16.48
C PHE A 319 -27.63 0.19 -17.87
N ARG A 320 -26.36 0.35 -18.25
CA ARG A 320 -25.80 -0.12 -19.52
C ARG A 320 -25.87 -1.64 -19.61
N ASP A 321 -25.47 -2.37 -18.57
CA ASP A 321 -25.54 -3.83 -18.53
C ASP A 321 -26.97 -4.32 -18.66
N ILE A 322 -27.91 -3.68 -17.95
CA ILE A 322 -29.34 -4.02 -18.02
C ILE A 322 -29.86 -3.81 -19.45
N ALA A 323 -29.56 -2.66 -20.07
CA ALA A 323 -29.99 -2.37 -21.44
C ALA A 323 -29.41 -3.38 -22.46
N MET A 324 -28.13 -3.74 -22.32
CA MET A 324 -27.48 -4.75 -23.17
C MET A 324 -28.09 -6.14 -22.95
N GLN A 325 -28.44 -6.52 -21.73
CA GLN A 325 -29.12 -7.79 -21.45
C GLN A 325 -30.53 -7.84 -22.08
N PHE A 326 -31.27 -6.73 -22.06
CA PHE A 326 -32.54 -6.66 -22.79
C PHE A 326 -32.34 -6.88 -24.29
N LEU A 327 -31.36 -6.19 -24.88
CA LEU A 327 -31.03 -6.35 -26.29
C LEU A 327 -30.62 -7.79 -26.63
N ASP A 328 -29.72 -8.38 -25.84
CA ASP A 328 -29.28 -9.78 -26.02
C ASP A 328 -30.49 -10.73 -25.94
N SER A 329 -31.44 -10.46 -25.04
CA SER A 329 -32.68 -11.24 -24.95
C SER A 329 -33.58 -11.08 -26.18
N PHE A 330 -33.59 -9.91 -26.82
CA PHE A 330 -34.33 -9.69 -28.07
C PHE A 330 -33.68 -10.44 -29.24
N VAL A 331 -32.36 -10.43 -29.34
CA VAL A 331 -31.61 -11.16 -30.38
C VAL A 331 -31.85 -12.66 -30.24
N LEU A 332 -31.71 -13.21 -29.03
CA LEU A 332 -31.98 -14.63 -28.77
C LEU A 332 -33.41 -15.02 -29.12
N LYS A 333 -34.39 -14.16 -28.78
CA LYS A 333 -35.79 -14.44 -29.10
C LYS A 333 -36.06 -14.34 -30.59
N GLU A 334 -35.46 -13.39 -31.30
CA GLU A 334 -35.53 -13.28 -32.76
C GLU A 334 -35.02 -14.55 -33.44
N GLU A 335 -33.85 -15.06 -33.04
CA GLU A 335 -33.30 -16.32 -33.55
C GLU A 335 -34.24 -17.52 -33.29
N GLU A 336 -34.89 -17.57 -32.12
CA GLU A 336 -35.89 -18.59 -31.81
C GLU A 336 -37.13 -18.46 -32.72
N LEU A 337 -37.61 -17.22 -32.95
CA LEU A 337 -38.74 -16.96 -33.84
C LEU A 337 -38.43 -17.37 -35.28
N GLU A 338 -37.22 -17.09 -35.79
CA GLU A 338 -36.81 -17.51 -37.13
C GLU A 338 -36.84 -19.03 -37.29
N LYS A 339 -36.35 -19.75 -36.28
CA LYS A 339 -36.40 -21.21 -36.26
C LYS A 339 -37.85 -21.72 -36.26
N VAL A 340 -38.69 -21.22 -35.35
CA VAL A 340 -40.10 -21.64 -35.21
C VAL A 340 -40.90 -21.30 -36.47
N PHE A 341 -40.62 -20.15 -37.09
CA PHE A 341 -41.19 -19.73 -38.36
C PHE A 341 -40.80 -20.69 -39.50
N SER A 342 -39.53 -21.09 -39.59
CA SER A 342 -39.06 -22.06 -40.59
C SER A 342 -39.70 -23.45 -40.45
N GLU A 343 -40.09 -23.83 -39.23
CA GLU A 343 -40.86 -25.04 -38.93
C GLU A 343 -42.36 -24.89 -39.22
N ARG A 344 -42.80 -23.74 -39.77
CA ARG A 344 -44.19 -23.39 -40.11
C ARG A 344 -45.15 -23.33 -38.91
N LYS A 345 -44.62 -23.09 -37.71
CA LYS A 345 -45.41 -22.99 -36.47
C LYS A 345 -45.82 -21.53 -36.20
N TYR A 346 -46.65 -20.98 -37.08
CA TYR A 346 -46.98 -19.54 -37.07
C TYR A 346 -47.72 -19.05 -35.81
N GLU A 347 -48.57 -19.89 -35.22
CA GLU A 347 -49.28 -19.58 -33.96
C GLU A 347 -48.31 -19.35 -32.79
N ALA A 348 -47.22 -20.13 -32.74
CA ALA A 348 -46.17 -19.98 -31.74
C ALA A 348 -45.36 -18.69 -31.93
N VAL A 349 -45.14 -18.28 -33.19
CA VAL A 349 -44.55 -16.96 -33.49
C VAL A 349 -45.50 -15.85 -33.04
N LEU A 350 -46.77 -15.90 -33.47
CA LEU A 350 -47.79 -14.89 -33.19
C LEU A 350 -47.94 -14.63 -31.68
N SER A 351 -48.01 -15.70 -30.88
CA SER A 351 -48.17 -15.63 -29.42
C SER A 351 -46.96 -15.02 -28.69
N ALA A 352 -45.78 -15.02 -29.29
CA ALA A 352 -44.55 -14.50 -28.67
C ALA A 352 -44.31 -13.00 -28.96
N LEU A 353 -44.88 -12.44 -30.04
CA LEU A 353 -44.66 -11.05 -30.44
C LEU A 353 -45.14 -10.00 -29.41
N PRO A 354 -46.32 -10.14 -28.76
CA PRO A 354 -46.77 -9.16 -27.78
C PRO A 354 -45.82 -9.01 -26.58
N PHE A 355 -45.24 -10.13 -26.13
CA PHE A 355 -44.26 -10.12 -25.04
C PHE A 355 -42.97 -9.38 -25.42
N LEU A 356 -42.48 -9.54 -26.66
CA LEU A 356 -41.33 -8.79 -27.15
C LEU A 356 -41.61 -7.29 -27.21
N GLN A 357 -42.80 -6.92 -27.68
CA GLN A 357 -43.23 -5.53 -27.79
C GLN A 357 -43.32 -4.86 -26.41
N GLU A 358 -43.95 -5.52 -25.42
CA GLU A 358 -44.03 -5.01 -24.04
C GLU A 358 -42.63 -4.76 -23.46
N ARG A 359 -41.70 -5.70 -23.64
CA ARG A 359 -40.33 -5.54 -23.16
C ARG A 359 -39.55 -4.44 -23.87
N ALA A 360 -39.75 -4.26 -25.18
CA ALA A 360 -39.14 -3.18 -25.93
C ALA A 360 -39.63 -1.80 -25.45
N VAL A 361 -40.93 -1.68 -25.17
CA VAL A 361 -41.51 -0.47 -24.56
C VAL A 361 -40.93 -0.22 -23.15
N MET A 362 -40.80 -1.26 -22.33
CA MET A 362 -40.17 -1.13 -21.01
C MET A 362 -38.74 -0.60 -21.10
N LEU A 363 -37.93 -1.12 -22.03
CA LEU A 363 -36.57 -0.63 -22.25
C LEU A 363 -36.58 0.83 -22.74
N GLY A 364 -37.46 1.17 -23.67
CA GLY A 364 -37.62 2.53 -24.20
C GLY A 364 -37.89 3.54 -23.08
N ASN A 365 -38.91 3.28 -22.26
CA ASN A 365 -39.26 4.15 -21.13
C ASN A 365 -38.10 4.32 -20.14
N ALA A 366 -37.36 3.23 -19.85
CA ALA A 366 -36.22 3.28 -18.95
C ALA A 366 -35.06 4.11 -19.53
N ILE A 367 -34.85 4.07 -20.84
CA ILE A 367 -33.87 4.92 -21.53
C ILE A 367 -34.29 6.38 -21.45
N GLU A 368 -35.55 6.70 -21.71
CA GLU A 368 -36.06 8.08 -21.63
C GLU A 368 -35.90 8.66 -20.22
N GLU A 369 -36.22 7.89 -19.17
CA GLU A 369 -36.07 8.32 -17.78
C GLU A 369 -34.60 8.64 -17.43
N ARG A 370 -33.64 7.92 -18.02
CA ARG A 370 -32.20 8.06 -17.71
C ARG A 370 -31.46 9.04 -18.61
N LYS A 371 -31.79 9.10 -19.89
CA LYS A 371 -31.05 9.87 -20.93
C LYS A 371 -31.85 11.05 -21.49
N GLY A 372 -33.14 11.12 -21.20
CA GLY A 372 -34.08 12.10 -21.77
C GLY A 372 -34.84 11.53 -22.97
N GLU A 373 -35.93 12.21 -23.34
CA GLU A 373 -36.78 11.84 -24.48
C GLU A 373 -36.06 12.03 -25.83
N GLY A 374 -36.44 11.22 -26.83
CA GLY A 374 -36.01 11.40 -28.22
C GLY A 374 -34.59 10.91 -28.54
N THR A 375 -34.07 9.92 -27.80
CA THR A 375 -32.81 9.26 -28.16
C THR A 375 -32.97 8.41 -29.42
N GLU A 376 -31.85 8.17 -30.13
CA GLU A 376 -31.87 7.34 -31.35
C GLU A 376 -32.22 5.88 -31.01
N SER A 377 -31.80 5.41 -29.84
CA SER A 377 -32.17 4.08 -29.34
C SER A 377 -33.68 3.93 -29.09
N VAL A 378 -34.36 4.95 -28.58
CA VAL A 378 -35.82 4.92 -28.37
C VAL A 378 -36.53 4.89 -29.73
N HIS A 379 -36.12 5.69 -30.71
CA HIS A 379 -36.69 5.65 -32.06
C HIS A 379 -36.50 4.30 -32.77
N LEU A 380 -35.37 3.63 -32.54
CA LEU A 380 -35.14 2.27 -33.03
C LEU A 380 -36.02 1.24 -32.33
N LEU A 381 -36.27 1.41 -31.02
CA LEU A 381 -37.20 0.56 -30.27
C LEU A 381 -38.65 0.77 -30.72
N GLU A 382 -39.06 2.01 -31.02
CA GLU A 382 -40.36 2.31 -31.61
C GLU A 382 -40.53 1.63 -32.98
N SER A 383 -39.49 1.74 -33.84
CA SER A 383 -39.47 1.08 -35.14
C SER A 383 -39.53 -0.45 -35.02
N PHE A 384 -38.85 -1.01 -34.01
CA PHE A 384 -38.90 -2.42 -33.68
C PHE A 384 -40.30 -2.85 -33.21
N CYS A 385 -40.95 -2.07 -32.34
CA CYS A 385 -42.33 -2.30 -31.92
C CYS A 385 -43.32 -2.25 -33.09
N GLU A 386 -43.15 -1.32 -34.02
CA GLU A 386 -43.97 -1.21 -35.23
C GLU A 386 -43.77 -2.43 -36.15
N ALA A 387 -42.52 -2.86 -36.36
CA ALA A 387 -42.22 -4.05 -37.14
C ALA A 387 -42.82 -5.33 -36.53
N LEU A 388 -42.78 -5.48 -35.20
CA LEU A 388 -43.44 -6.58 -34.49
C LEU A 388 -44.96 -6.56 -34.71
N PHE A 389 -45.59 -5.38 -34.69
CA PHE A 389 -47.03 -5.23 -34.92
C PHE A 389 -47.43 -5.58 -36.36
N GLN A 390 -46.63 -5.16 -37.34
CA GLN A 390 -46.84 -5.50 -38.74
C GLN A 390 -46.72 -7.02 -38.99
N LEU A 391 -45.72 -7.66 -38.38
CA LEU A 391 -45.55 -9.11 -38.43
C LEU A 391 -46.73 -9.84 -37.77
N HIS A 392 -47.20 -9.37 -36.62
CA HIS A 392 -48.37 -9.90 -35.95
C HIS A 392 -49.62 -9.81 -36.84
N SER A 393 -49.84 -8.65 -37.47
CA SER A 393 -50.98 -8.43 -38.37
C SER A 393 -50.92 -9.35 -39.60
N SER A 394 -49.76 -9.45 -40.26
CA SER A 394 -49.58 -10.34 -41.41
C SER A 394 -49.80 -11.82 -41.06
N LEU A 395 -49.28 -12.28 -39.92
CA LEU A 395 -49.48 -13.66 -39.46
C LEU A 395 -50.92 -13.95 -39.02
N THR A 396 -51.61 -12.97 -38.45
CA THR A 396 -53.04 -13.10 -38.11
C THR A 396 -53.87 -13.29 -39.40
N GLU A 397 -53.56 -12.54 -40.46
CA GLU A 397 -54.19 -12.72 -41.76
C GLU A 397 -53.93 -14.13 -42.32
N VAL A 398 -52.69 -14.65 -42.24
CA VAL A 398 -52.37 -16.03 -42.65
C VAL A 398 -53.25 -17.04 -41.93
N LEU A 399 -53.37 -16.95 -40.60
CA LEU A 399 -54.15 -17.90 -39.80
C LEU A 399 -55.66 -17.77 -40.05
N ALA A 400 -56.18 -16.56 -40.23
CA ALA A 400 -57.59 -16.34 -40.58
C ALA A 400 -57.97 -16.99 -41.91
N TYR A 401 -57.05 -17.06 -42.88
CA TYR A 401 -57.27 -17.79 -44.13
C TYR A 401 -57.29 -19.32 -43.95
N TRP A 402 -56.58 -19.86 -42.95
CA TRP A 402 -56.52 -21.31 -42.69
C TRP A 402 -57.81 -21.84 -42.04
N ASP A 403 -58.51 -21.00 -41.27
CA ASP A 403 -59.78 -21.36 -40.61
C ASP A 403 -61.02 -21.32 -41.54
N THR A 404 -60.89 -20.71 -42.74
CA THR A 404 -62.01 -20.63 -43.71
C THR A 404 -62.09 -21.86 -44.62
N SER A 405 -62.31 -23.04 -44.02
CA SER A 405 -62.69 -24.27 -44.74
C SER A 405 -64.19 -24.56 -44.55
N GLU A 406 -65.04 -23.90 -45.33
CA GLU A 406 -66.44 -24.35 -45.54
C GLU A 406 -66.59 -24.93 -46.96
N GLU A 407 -67.07 -26.18 -47.01
CA GLU A 407 -67.32 -26.96 -48.22
C GLU A 407 -68.31 -26.24 -49.17
N LYS A 408 -67.97 -26.11 -50.47
CA LYS A 408 -68.90 -25.67 -51.52
C LYS A 408 -68.77 -26.49 -52.80
N GLU A 409 -69.91 -26.66 -53.48
CA GLU A 409 -70.24 -27.71 -54.46
C GLU A 409 -69.71 -27.55 -55.92
N ASN A 410 -68.58 -26.89 -56.21
CA ASN A 410 -68.16 -26.67 -57.62
C ASN A 410 -66.64 -26.85 -57.92
N GLU A 411 -66.27 -27.96 -58.58
CA GLU A 411 -64.87 -28.44 -58.79
C GLU A 411 -63.94 -27.53 -59.62
N LEU A 412 -64.47 -26.66 -60.49
CA LEU A 412 -63.65 -25.81 -61.38
C LEU A 412 -63.38 -24.42 -60.78
N GLU A 413 -64.37 -23.88 -60.04
CA GLU A 413 -64.22 -22.65 -59.26
C GLU A 413 -63.32 -22.90 -58.04
N GLU A 414 -63.44 -24.06 -57.39
CA GLU A 414 -62.52 -24.51 -56.33
C GLU A 414 -61.05 -24.47 -56.75
N LYS A 415 -60.69 -24.96 -57.94
CA LYS A 415 -59.29 -25.03 -58.36
C LYS A 415 -58.66 -23.67 -58.64
N ILE A 416 -59.43 -22.73 -59.18
CA ILE A 416 -58.98 -21.35 -59.44
C ILE A 416 -58.86 -20.61 -58.11
N GLU A 417 -59.87 -20.71 -57.25
CA GLU A 417 -59.88 -20.05 -55.95
C GLU A 417 -58.82 -20.62 -54.99
N GLN A 418 -58.57 -21.93 -55.02
CA GLN A 418 -57.49 -22.59 -54.26
C GLN A 418 -56.10 -22.19 -54.78
N SER A 419 -55.93 -22.03 -56.10
CA SER A 419 -54.71 -21.53 -56.73
C SER A 419 -54.43 -20.08 -56.31
N GLU A 420 -55.44 -19.21 -56.34
CA GLU A 420 -55.34 -17.81 -55.91
C GLU A 420 -55.10 -17.69 -54.39
N LYS A 421 -55.74 -18.54 -53.58
CA LYS A 421 -55.50 -18.64 -52.13
C LYS A 421 -54.07 -19.07 -51.82
N ASN A 422 -53.56 -20.11 -52.48
CA ASN A 422 -52.19 -20.60 -52.30
C ASN A 422 -51.15 -19.56 -52.71
N LEU A 423 -51.39 -18.81 -53.79
CA LEU A 423 -50.49 -17.75 -54.27
C LEU A 423 -50.49 -16.54 -53.32
N LYS A 424 -51.66 -16.12 -52.82
CA LYS A 424 -51.75 -15.07 -51.79
C LYS A 424 -51.09 -15.50 -50.48
N GLN A 425 -51.29 -16.75 -50.07
CA GLN A 425 -50.69 -17.31 -48.87
C GLN A 425 -49.16 -17.38 -48.96
N SER A 426 -48.60 -17.82 -50.10
CA SER A 426 -47.15 -17.81 -50.28
C SER A 426 -46.59 -16.40 -50.22
N THR A 427 -47.29 -15.42 -50.80
CA THR A 427 -46.90 -14.01 -50.79
C THR A 427 -46.89 -13.43 -49.37
N ILE A 428 -47.90 -13.73 -48.53
CA ILE A 428 -47.95 -13.23 -47.15
C ILE A 428 -46.86 -13.89 -46.28
N VAL A 429 -46.57 -15.18 -46.49
CA VAL A 429 -45.48 -15.88 -45.78
C VAL A 429 -44.12 -15.34 -46.19
N GLU A 430 -43.90 -15.03 -47.48
CA GLU A 430 -42.68 -14.39 -47.97
C GLU A 430 -42.50 -13.01 -47.34
N ASN A 431 -43.56 -12.19 -47.31
CA ASN A 431 -43.55 -10.87 -46.66
C ASN A 431 -43.31 -10.96 -45.15
N SER A 432 -43.91 -11.93 -44.46
CA SER A 432 -43.69 -12.17 -43.03
C SER A 432 -42.25 -12.60 -42.73
N LYS A 433 -41.63 -13.33 -43.66
CA LYS A 433 -40.22 -13.69 -43.58
C LYS A 433 -39.32 -12.47 -43.75
N GLU A 434 -39.58 -11.62 -44.74
CA GLU A 434 -38.85 -10.35 -44.92
C GLU A 434 -38.98 -9.43 -43.69
N GLN A 435 -40.18 -9.36 -43.10
CA GLN A 435 -40.41 -8.61 -41.86
C GLN A 435 -39.57 -9.16 -40.69
N LEU A 436 -39.48 -10.49 -40.56
CA LEU A 436 -38.65 -11.13 -39.54
C LEU A 436 -37.16 -10.85 -39.74
N GLU A 437 -36.66 -10.92 -40.99
CA GLU A 437 -35.29 -10.52 -41.34
C GLU A 437 -35.04 -9.03 -41.04
N GLY A 438 -36.07 -8.18 -41.23
CA GLY A 438 -36.04 -6.76 -40.86
C GLY A 438 -35.86 -6.51 -39.37
N LEU A 439 -36.43 -7.36 -38.49
CA LEU A 439 -36.23 -7.26 -37.04
C LEU A 439 -34.75 -7.41 -36.67
N ARG A 440 -34.05 -8.36 -37.29
CA ARG A 440 -32.61 -8.57 -37.06
C ARG A 440 -31.80 -7.33 -37.40
N ALA A 441 -32.09 -6.69 -38.52
CA ALA A 441 -31.40 -5.44 -38.92
C ALA A 441 -31.65 -4.31 -37.90
N LEU A 442 -32.89 -4.18 -37.41
CA LEU A 442 -33.21 -3.20 -36.37
C LEU A 442 -32.46 -3.48 -35.05
N LEU A 443 -32.38 -4.74 -34.63
CA LEU A 443 -31.64 -5.12 -33.42
C LEU A 443 -30.12 -4.89 -33.55
N GLN A 444 -29.55 -5.09 -34.74
CA GLN A 444 -28.15 -4.77 -35.02
C GLN A 444 -27.89 -3.25 -34.95
N ASN A 445 -28.77 -2.44 -35.53
CA ASN A 445 -28.68 -0.98 -35.44
C ASN A 445 -28.88 -0.49 -33.99
N LEU A 446 -29.82 -1.10 -33.27
CA LEU A 446 -30.06 -0.80 -31.86
C LEU A 446 -28.81 -1.12 -31.01
N ARG A 447 -28.11 -2.22 -31.30
CA ARG A 447 -26.83 -2.53 -30.63
C ARG A 447 -25.81 -1.41 -30.79
N ALA A 448 -25.51 -1.05 -32.04
CA ALA A 448 -24.52 -0.02 -32.34
C ALA A 448 -24.89 1.34 -31.72
N THR A 449 -26.19 1.65 -31.69
CA THR A 449 -26.71 2.89 -31.09
C THR A 449 -26.59 2.87 -29.57
N LEU A 450 -26.99 1.78 -28.91
CA LEU A 450 -26.84 1.62 -27.46
C LEU A 450 -25.38 1.66 -27.04
N GLU A 451 -24.46 1.04 -27.79
CA GLU A 451 -23.01 1.11 -27.51
C GLU A 451 -22.47 2.54 -27.56
N LYS A 452 -23.01 3.38 -28.44
CA LYS A 452 -22.63 4.79 -28.60
C LYS A 452 -23.26 5.70 -27.53
N GLU A 453 -24.53 5.50 -27.21
CA GLU A 453 -25.28 6.32 -26.23
C GLU A 453 -24.97 5.94 -24.78
N MET A 454 -24.63 4.67 -24.53
CA MET A 454 -24.31 4.09 -23.22
C MET A 454 -22.83 3.76 -23.12
N ARG A 455 -22.02 4.82 -23.03
CA ARG A 455 -20.57 4.74 -22.84
C ARG A 455 -20.24 4.05 -21.51
N ARG A 456 -19.13 3.33 -21.49
CA ARG A 456 -18.59 2.73 -20.27
C ARG A 456 -18.02 3.80 -19.36
N GLN A 457 -18.47 3.85 -18.13
CA GLN A 457 -18.05 4.87 -17.18
C GLN A 457 -16.89 4.37 -16.31
N VAL A 458 -15.79 5.13 -16.30
CA VAL A 458 -14.62 4.87 -15.47
C VAL A 458 -14.37 6.06 -14.55
N VAL A 459 -14.38 5.82 -13.24
CA VAL A 459 -14.18 6.86 -12.22
C VAL A 459 -12.82 6.66 -11.55
N PHE A 460 -11.97 7.68 -11.62
CA PHE A 460 -10.66 7.71 -10.95
C PHE A 460 -10.77 8.46 -9.63
N LEU A 461 -10.28 7.85 -8.55
CA LEU A 461 -10.40 8.36 -7.17
C LEU A 461 -9.04 8.73 -6.52
N PRO A 462 -8.25 9.68 -7.06
CA PRO A 462 -7.03 10.13 -6.41
C PRO A 462 -7.32 10.95 -5.15
N HIS A 463 -6.53 10.77 -4.10
CA HIS A 463 -6.63 11.60 -2.89
C HIS A 463 -5.71 12.83 -2.95
N SER A 464 -4.58 12.75 -3.66
CA SER A 464 -3.60 13.84 -3.76
C SER A 464 -3.20 14.17 -5.21
N ALA A 465 -3.03 15.46 -5.50
CA ALA A 465 -2.56 15.95 -6.79
C ALA A 465 -1.10 15.58 -7.06
N LYS A 466 -0.29 15.40 -6.00
CA LYS A 466 1.11 14.92 -6.07
C LYS A 466 1.24 13.62 -6.87
N HIS A 467 0.25 12.75 -6.75
CA HIS A 467 0.23 11.42 -7.33
C HIS A 467 -0.48 11.35 -8.69
N PHE A 468 -1.00 12.47 -9.19
CA PHE A 468 -1.77 12.48 -10.43
C PHE A 468 -0.99 11.94 -11.64
N ALA A 469 0.33 12.12 -11.66
CA ALA A 469 1.20 11.59 -12.72
C ALA A 469 1.11 10.07 -12.88
N SER A 470 0.73 9.32 -11.84
CA SER A 470 0.64 7.85 -11.90
C SER A 470 -0.59 7.34 -12.65
N ILE A 471 -1.60 8.19 -12.89
CA ILE A 471 -2.85 7.83 -13.57
C ILE A 471 -3.15 8.75 -14.76
N ARG A 472 -2.49 9.90 -14.87
CA ARG A 472 -2.73 10.88 -15.93
C ARG A 472 -2.62 10.26 -17.34
N PRO A 473 -1.54 9.54 -17.71
CA PRO A 473 -1.44 8.98 -19.06
C PRO A 473 -2.56 7.98 -19.39
N LEU A 474 -3.02 7.25 -18.38
CA LEU A 474 -4.15 6.33 -18.50
C LEU A 474 -5.47 7.08 -18.72
N ILE A 475 -5.72 8.15 -17.97
CA ILE A 475 -6.87 9.04 -18.17
C ILE A 475 -6.87 9.62 -19.59
N ASP A 476 -5.71 10.12 -20.04
CA ASP A 476 -5.55 10.70 -21.37
C ASP A 476 -5.92 9.66 -22.45
N ALA A 477 -5.37 8.45 -22.36
CA ALA A 477 -5.65 7.37 -23.31
C ALA A 477 -7.11 6.88 -23.32
N LEU A 478 -7.82 6.96 -22.19
CA LEU A 478 -9.23 6.59 -22.12
C LEU A 478 -10.16 7.70 -22.62
N ARG A 479 -9.80 8.98 -22.42
CA ARG A 479 -10.59 10.14 -22.88
C ARG A 479 -10.62 10.28 -24.40
N GLU A 480 -9.63 9.74 -25.10
CA GLU A 480 -9.59 9.71 -26.57
C GLU A 480 -10.63 8.76 -27.19
N ARG A 481 -11.26 7.91 -26.37
CA ARG A 481 -12.23 6.92 -26.85
C ARG A 481 -13.66 7.44 -26.81
N GLU A 482 -14.40 7.24 -27.89
CA GLU A 482 -15.81 7.64 -27.99
C GLU A 482 -16.76 6.76 -27.18
N ASP A 483 -16.36 5.52 -26.87
CA ASP A 483 -17.15 4.53 -26.13
C ASP A 483 -16.95 4.60 -24.60
N MET A 484 -16.20 5.59 -24.11
CA MET A 484 -15.84 5.77 -22.70
C MET A 484 -16.33 7.11 -22.15
N GLU A 485 -16.72 7.11 -20.88
CA GLU A 485 -16.92 8.30 -20.07
C GLU A 485 -15.94 8.25 -18.90
N VAL A 486 -14.95 9.14 -18.90
CA VAL A 486 -13.90 9.18 -17.87
C VAL A 486 -14.20 10.32 -16.90
N LYS A 487 -14.33 9.98 -15.61
CA LYS A 487 -14.55 10.95 -14.52
C LYS A 487 -13.32 10.98 -13.61
N LEU A 488 -12.69 12.14 -13.48
CA LEU A 488 -11.64 12.39 -12.49
C LEU A 488 -12.27 12.99 -11.24
N MET A 489 -12.22 12.28 -10.12
CA MET A 489 -12.86 12.68 -8.88
C MET A 489 -11.85 12.62 -7.74
N PRO A 490 -11.14 13.72 -7.46
CA PRO A 490 -10.34 13.84 -6.26
C PRO A 490 -11.20 13.59 -5.02
N ILE A 491 -10.70 12.80 -4.07
CA ILE A 491 -11.41 12.41 -2.85
C ILE A 491 -10.76 13.02 -1.60
N PRO A 492 -11.55 13.34 -0.56
CA PRO A 492 -11.03 13.86 0.69
C PRO A 492 -10.26 12.79 1.48
N TYR A 493 -9.31 13.26 2.29
CA TYR A 493 -8.51 12.44 3.20
C TYR A 493 -8.24 13.19 4.51
N PHE A 494 -7.68 12.48 5.50
CA PHE A 494 -7.42 12.98 6.85
C PHE A 494 -6.06 12.49 7.31
N ASP A 495 -5.33 13.30 8.07
CA ASP A 495 -4.18 12.79 8.84
C ASP A 495 -4.68 11.95 10.00
N ARG A 496 -3.95 10.87 10.30
CA ARG A 496 -4.20 9.99 11.44
C ARG A 496 -3.26 10.35 12.58
N MET A 497 -3.79 10.83 13.70
CA MET A 497 -3.01 11.20 14.88
C MET A 497 -2.39 9.97 15.55
N GLY A 498 -1.41 10.16 16.44
CA GLY A 498 -0.68 9.07 17.09
C GLY A 498 -1.54 8.22 18.03
N ASP A 499 -2.70 8.73 18.46
CA ASP A 499 -3.72 8.00 19.20
C ASP A 499 -4.72 7.24 18.29
N GLY A 500 -4.62 7.43 16.97
CA GLY A 500 -5.48 6.81 15.99
C GLY A 500 -6.63 7.66 15.46
N SER A 501 -6.92 8.79 16.12
CA SER A 501 -8.00 9.70 15.71
C SER A 501 -7.69 10.36 14.35
N LEU A 502 -8.74 10.82 13.66
CA LEU A 502 -8.61 11.55 12.41
C LEU A 502 -8.60 13.05 12.70
N SER A 503 -7.72 13.77 12.00
CA SER A 503 -7.62 15.23 12.01
C SER A 503 -8.76 15.90 11.23
N GLU A 504 -8.61 17.19 10.88
CA GLU A 504 -9.52 17.87 9.96
C GLU A 504 -9.40 17.32 8.53
N MET A 505 -10.46 17.51 7.74
CA MET A 505 -10.52 17.04 6.36
C MET A 505 -9.59 17.85 5.45
N HIS A 506 -8.78 17.15 4.66
CA HIS A 506 -8.03 17.67 3.52
C HIS A 506 -8.76 17.37 2.21
N TYR A 507 -8.76 18.35 1.29
CA TYR A 507 -9.30 18.18 -0.06
C TYR A 507 -8.46 18.93 -1.10
N GLU A 508 -7.88 18.19 -2.05
CA GLU A 508 -6.94 18.72 -3.03
C GLU A 508 -7.55 18.99 -4.43
N GLY A 509 -8.88 18.97 -4.58
CA GLY A 509 -9.51 19.05 -5.92
C GLY A 509 -9.08 20.25 -6.76
N GLU A 510 -8.86 21.41 -6.12
CA GLU A 510 -8.41 22.65 -6.79
C GLU A 510 -6.92 22.63 -7.21
N ASN A 511 -6.14 21.67 -6.69
CA ASN A 511 -4.72 21.53 -7.01
C ASN A 511 -4.48 20.71 -8.29
N PHE A 512 -5.51 20.05 -8.82
CA PHE A 512 -5.40 19.31 -10.08
C PHE A 512 -5.34 20.25 -11.30
N PRO A 513 -4.69 19.84 -12.41
CA PRO A 513 -4.56 20.70 -13.58
C PRO A 513 -5.93 21.02 -14.21
N LYS A 514 -6.16 22.31 -14.51
CA LYS A 514 -7.48 22.85 -14.92
C LYS A 514 -8.01 22.30 -16.24
N GLU A 515 -7.14 21.72 -17.06
CA GLU A 515 -7.50 21.04 -18.31
C GLU A 515 -8.22 19.70 -18.12
N TYR A 516 -8.24 19.17 -16.89
CA TYR A 516 -9.00 17.99 -16.52
C TYR A 516 -10.30 18.39 -15.81
N PRO A 517 -11.48 18.09 -16.39
CA PRO A 517 -12.75 18.33 -15.73
C PRO A 517 -12.82 17.51 -14.43
N ILE A 518 -12.94 18.21 -13.31
CA ILE A 518 -13.09 17.59 -11.99
C ILE A 518 -14.56 17.31 -11.73
N THR A 519 -14.88 16.05 -11.42
CA THR A 519 -16.18 15.65 -10.91
C THR A 519 -16.20 15.87 -9.39
N ASP A 520 -17.09 16.74 -8.91
CA ASP A 520 -17.24 16.98 -7.47
C ASP A 520 -17.89 15.77 -6.79
N TYR A 521 -17.15 15.13 -5.89
CA TYR A 521 -17.58 13.95 -5.14
C TYR A 521 -18.86 14.17 -4.34
N ARG A 522 -19.17 15.41 -3.93
CA ARG A 522 -20.37 15.76 -3.15
C ARG A 522 -21.64 15.72 -3.98
N SER A 523 -21.51 15.87 -5.31
CA SER A 523 -22.62 15.89 -6.25
C SER A 523 -22.85 14.56 -6.96
N TYR A 524 -21.88 13.65 -6.85
CA TYR A 524 -21.91 12.37 -7.57
C TYR A 524 -22.71 11.31 -6.81
N ASN A 525 -23.77 10.80 -7.43
CA ASN A 525 -24.63 9.80 -6.80
C ASN A 525 -24.19 8.37 -7.20
N PHE A 526 -23.34 7.76 -6.38
CA PHE A 526 -22.82 6.41 -6.61
C PHE A 526 -23.92 5.35 -6.79
N LEU A 527 -25.04 5.44 -6.07
CA LEU A 527 -26.16 4.51 -6.18
C LEU A 527 -26.93 4.66 -7.50
N ALA A 528 -26.97 5.87 -8.06
CA ALA A 528 -27.68 6.13 -9.32
C ALA A 528 -26.80 5.85 -10.54
N GLU A 529 -25.50 6.12 -10.45
CA GLU A 529 -24.54 6.03 -11.55
C GLU A 529 -24.02 4.60 -11.75
N LEU A 530 -23.63 3.91 -10.66
CA LEU A 530 -23.04 2.55 -10.68
C LEU A 530 -21.99 2.37 -11.80
N PRO A 531 -20.83 3.07 -11.73
CA PRO A 531 -19.83 3.02 -12.80
C PRO A 531 -19.39 1.60 -13.18
N ASP A 532 -19.05 1.41 -14.46
CA ASP A 532 -18.47 0.15 -14.95
C ASP A 532 -17.13 -0.16 -14.27
N CYS A 533 -16.38 0.87 -13.90
CA CYS A 533 -15.12 0.72 -13.20
C CYS A 533 -14.82 1.89 -12.27
N ILE A 534 -14.32 1.56 -11.08
CA ILE A 534 -13.68 2.52 -10.19
C ILE A 534 -12.20 2.15 -10.12
N VAL A 535 -11.34 3.12 -10.41
CA VAL A 535 -9.89 3.01 -10.26
C VAL A 535 -9.47 3.78 -9.01
N MET A 536 -8.97 3.05 -8.02
CA MET A 536 -8.40 3.60 -6.81
C MET A 536 -6.86 3.51 -6.84
N ASN A 537 -6.22 4.48 -6.21
CA ASN A 537 -4.78 4.55 -5.99
C ASN A 537 -4.42 4.43 -4.51
N SER A 538 -5.41 4.36 -3.61
CA SER A 538 -5.20 4.15 -2.18
C SER A 538 -5.79 2.79 -1.76
N PRO A 539 -4.97 1.77 -1.45
CA PRO A 539 -5.46 0.45 -1.03
C PRO A 539 -5.65 0.34 0.49
N TYR A 540 -5.33 1.39 1.24
CA TYR A 540 -5.08 1.29 2.68
C TYR A 540 -6.34 1.26 3.54
N ASP A 541 -7.44 1.83 3.05
CA ASP A 541 -8.63 2.18 3.83
C ASP A 541 -8.24 2.84 5.17
N ALA A 542 -8.60 2.22 6.31
CA ALA A 542 -8.30 2.71 7.65
C ALA A 542 -6.88 2.34 8.15
N PHE A 543 -6.12 1.53 7.42
CA PHE A 543 -4.92 0.85 7.94
C PHE A 543 -3.60 1.53 7.57
N ASN A 544 -3.62 2.68 6.91
CA ASN A 544 -2.43 3.51 6.86
C ASN A 544 -2.25 4.21 8.23
N PRO A 545 -1.05 4.13 8.84
CA PRO A 545 -0.83 4.62 10.20
C PRO A 545 -0.76 6.14 10.31
N VAL A 546 -0.59 6.89 9.21
CA VAL A 546 -0.41 8.35 9.27
C VAL A 546 -1.50 9.14 8.56
N TRP A 547 -2.32 8.51 7.70
CA TRP A 547 -3.44 9.14 7.04
C TRP A 547 -4.54 8.14 6.65
N SER A 548 -5.68 8.63 6.17
CA SER A 548 -6.79 7.81 5.70
C SER A 548 -7.63 8.59 4.69
N VAL A 549 -8.13 7.94 3.63
CA VAL A 549 -9.22 8.51 2.84
C VAL A 549 -10.49 8.59 3.66
N ASP A 550 -11.46 9.41 3.24
CA ASP A 550 -12.77 9.43 3.88
C ASP A 550 -13.39 8.03 3.90
N PRO A 551 -13.94 7.56 5.04
CA PRO A 551 -14.49 6.22 5.18
C PRO A 551 -15.59 5.85 4.18
N PHE A 552 -16.21 6.81 3.50
CA PHE A 552 -17.10 6.53 2.38
C PHE A 552 -16.37 5.86 1.19
N PHE A 553 -15.12 6.23 0.95
CA PHE A 553 -14.28 5.72 -0.15
C PHE A 553 -13.42 4.52 0.24
N TYR A 554 -13.65 3.89 1.39
CA TYR A 554 -13.02 2.62 1.70
C TYR A 554 -13.40 1.57 0.67
N SER A 555 -12.43 0.75 0.28
CA SER A 555 -12.58 -0.29 -0.73
C SER A 555 -13.71 -1.28 -0.40
N GLU A 556 -13.95 -1.57 0.89
CA GLU A 556 -15.09 -2.36 1.38
C GLU A 556 -16.44 -1.78 0.94
N LYS A 557 -16.55 -0.43 0.92
CA LYS A 557 -17.76 0.28 0.46
C LYS A 557 -17.74 0.58 -1.03
N LEU A 558 -16.59 0.73 -1.67
CA LEU A 558 -16.55 1.00 -3.11
C LEU A 558 -17.02 -0.21 -3.93
N LYS A 559 -16.76 -1.43 -3.46
CA LYS A 559 -17.14 -2.66 -4.18
C LYS A 559 -18.66 -2.73 -4.46
N GLN A 560 -19.53 -2.22 -3.59
CA GLN A 560 -20.98 -2.20 -3.82
C GLN A 560 -21.44 -1.17 -4.87
N TYR A 561 -20.58 -0.26 -5.34
CA TYR A 561 -20.94 0.79 -6.30
C TYR A 561 -20.36 0.60 -7.70
N THR A 562 -19.58 -0.45 -7.94
CA THR A 562 -18.93 -0.66 -9.24
C THR A 562 -18.93 -2.11 -9.67
N ASN A 563 -19.02 -2.32 -10.98
CA ASN A 563 -18.84 -3.65 -11.59
C ASN A 563 -17.41 -4.16 -11.42
N LYS A 564 -16.43 -3.26 -11.54
CA LYS A 564 -15.00 -3.55 -11.45
C LYS A 564 -14.33 -2.54 -10.52
N LEU A 565 -13.70 -3.02 -9.46
CA LEU A 565 -12.86 -2.22 -8.59
C LEU A 565 -11.40 -2.54 -8.91
N VAL A 566 -10.65 -1.54 -9.38
CA VAL A 566 -9.26 -1.71 -9.82
C VAL A 566 -8.35 -0.88 -8.95
N TYR A 567 -7.28 -1.48 -8.45
CA TYR A 567 -6.20 -0.79 -7.76
C TYR A 567 -4.99 -0.62 -8.68
N ILE A 568 -4.48 0.61 -8.76
CA ILE A 568 -3.22 0.94 -9.44
C ILE A 568 -2.35 1.76 -8.46
N PRO A 569 -1.18 1.25 -8.03
CA PRO A 569 -0.29 1.99 -7.13
C PRO A 569 0.11 3.35 -7.69
N TRP A 570 0.20 4.35 -6.82
CA TRP A 570 0.70 5.69 -7.18
C TRP A 570 2.22 5.79 -7.24
N PHE A 571 2.93 4.69 -7.04
CA PHE A 571 4.39 4.62 -6.94
C PHE A 571 4.96 3.41 -7.69
N VAL A 572 6.28 3.40 -7.83
CA VAL A 572 7.10 2.31 -8.38
C VAL A 572 8.32 2.18 -7.48
N THR A 573 8.68 0.97 -7.10
CA THR A 573 9.91 0.66 -6.34
C THR A 573 10.93 -0.03 -7.25
N ASP A 574 12.12 -0.32 -6.74
CA ASP A 574 12.95 -1.36 -7.34
C ASP A 574 12.21 -2.71 -7.27
N GLU A 575 12.63 -3.66 -8.11
CA GLU A 575 12.17 -5.04 -7.98
C GLU A 575 12.58 -5.58 -6.61
N ILE A 576 11.71 -6.39 -6.01
CA ILE A 576 11.92 -6.95 -4.67
C ILE A 576 11.99 -8.47 -4.82
N ASP A 577 13.14 -9.06 -4.54
CA ASP A 577 13.29 -10.50 -4.40
C ASP A 577 13.10 -10.89 -2.90
N PRO A 578 12.01 -11.61 -2.55
CA PRO A 578 11.76 -12.03 -1.16
C PRO A 578 12.83 -12.92 -0.54
N GLN A 579 13.78 -13.43 -1.33
CA GLN A 579 14.89 -14.27 -0.89
C GLN A 579 16.23 -13.51 -0.84
N ALA A 580 16.31 -12.32 -1.43
CA ALA A 580 17.52 -11.51 -1.39
C ALA A 580 17.62 -10.75 -0.07
N GLU A 581 18.79 -10.83 0.58
CA GLU A 581 19.04 -10.13 1.84
C GLU A 581 18.95 -8.60 1.69
N GLU A 582 19.41 -8.06 0.56
CA GLU A 582 19.32 -6.62 0.23
C GLU A 582 17.88 -6.10 0.20
N ASP A 583 16.93 -6.98 -0.12
CA ASP A 583 15.52 -6.62 -0.23
C ASP A 583 14.72 -6.94 1.04
N GLY A 584 15.34 -7.50 2.09
CA GLY A 584 14.65 -7.90 3.31
C GLY A 584 13.87 -6.75 3.97
N LYS A 585 14.45 -5.54 4.02
CA LYS A 585 13.80 -4.33 4.54
C LYS A 585 12.67 -3.84 3.63
N ALA A 586 12.86 -3.90 2.30
CA ALA A 586 11.84 -3.52 1.34
C ALA A 586 10.65 -4.49 1.38
N PHE A 587 10.92 -5.79 1.41
CA PHE A 587 9.93 -6.85 1.58
C PHE A 587 9.20 -6.75 2.93
N TYR A 588 9.88 -6.34 4.01
CA TYR A 588 9.21 -6.01 5.27
C TYR A 588 8.18 -4.88 5.06
N ASN A 589 8.60 -3.75 4.46
CA ASN A 589 7.76 -2.56 4.23
C ASN A 589 6.55 -2.83 3.32
N MET A 590 6.55 -3.89 2.50
CA MET A 590 5.37 -4.32 1.74
C MET A 590 4.11 -4.49 2.62
N ARG A 591 4.25 -4.69 3.93
CA ARG A 591 3.08 -4.77 4.83
C ARG A 591 2.19 -3.52 4.78
N TYR A 592 2.77 -2.35 4.51
CA TYR A 592 2.04 -1.08 4.53
C TYR A 592 1.18 -0.84 3.28
N TYR A 593 1.36 -1.62 2.21
CA TYR A 593 0.63 -1.44 0.95
C TYR A 593 0.16 -2.73 0.27
N VAL A 594 0.62 -3.91 0.72
CA VAL A 594 0.20 -5.22 0.19
C VAL A 594 -0.75 -5.94 1.15
N THR A 595 -0.46 -5.93 2.46
CA THR A 595 -1.29 -6.60 3.47
C THR A 595 -2.33 -5.63 4.03
N VAL A 596 -3.13 -5.06 3.12
CA VAL A 596 -4.13 -4.01 3.39
C VAL A 596 -5.41 -4.33 2.62
N PRO A 597 -6.60 -3.88 3.09
CA PRO A 597 -7.90 -4.37 2.60
C PRO A 597 -8.13 -4.14 1.10
N GLY A 598 -7.67 -3.02 0.54
CA GLY A 598 -7.88 -2.68 -0.86
C GLY A 598 -7.30 -3.70 -1.83
N ILE A 599 -6.25 -4.44 -1.45
CA ILE A 599 -5.67 -5.51 -2.26
C ILE A 599 -6.62 -6.71 -2.37
N PHE A 600 -7.34 -7.04 -1.29
CA PHE A 600 -8.28 -8.16 -1.25
C PHE A 600 -9.63 -7.79 -1.85
N HIS A 601 -10.10 -6.56 -1.61
CA HIS A 601 -11.37 -6.04 -2.12
C HIS A 601 -11.35 -5.70 -3.61
N ALA A 602 -10.19 -5.36 -4.17
CA ALA A 602 -10.07 -5.12 -5.60
C ALA A 602 -10.41 -6.39 -6.41
N ASP A 603 -11.06 -6.18 -7.55
CA ASP A 603 -11.18 -7.22 -8.56
C ASP A 603 -9.87 -7.40 -9.31
N TYR A 604 -9.13 -6.30 -9.53
CA TYR A 604 -7.83 -6.35 -10.19
C TYR A 604 -6.85 -5.38 -9.53
N THR A 605 -5.61 -5.79 -9.43
CA THR A 605 -4.48 -4.95 -9.03
C THR A 605 -3.43 -4.97 -10.13
N ILE A 606 -3.03 -3.81 -10.63
CA ILE A 606 -1.99 -3.69 -11.67
C ILE A 606 -0.71 -3.17 -11.03
N VAL A 607 0.35 -3.99 -11.03
CA VAL A 607 1.68 -3.62 -10.51
C VAL A 607 2.72 -3.52 -11.62
N GLN A 608 3.85 -2.89 -11.31
CA GLN A 608 4.87 -2.46 -12.28
C GLN A 608 5.51 -3.57 -13.13
N SER A 609 5.45 -4.83 -12.71
CA SER A 609 6.15 -5.95 -13.37
C SER A 609 5.69 -7.32 -12.86
N GLU A 610 6.03 -8.37 -13.60
CA GLU A 610 5.85 -9.75 -13.13
C GLU A 610 6.73 -10.10 -11.91
N GLY A 611 7.89 -9.46 -11.76
CA GLY A 611 8.74 -9.60 -10.57
C GLY A 611 8.03 -9.07 -9.32
N MET A 612 7.52 -7.84 -9.40
CA MET A 612 6.74 -7.24 -8.33
C MET A 612 5.44 -7.99 -8.05
N ARG A 613 4.78 -8.53 -9.08
CA ARG A 613 3.63 -9.44 -8.91
C ARG A 613 4.00 -10.65 -8.08
N ALA A 614 5.13 -11.30 -8.37
CA ALA A 614 5.62 -12.42 -7.58
C ALA A 614 5.90 -12.03 -6.12
N ALA A 615 6.51 -10.87 -5.88
CA ALA A 615 6.75 -10.35 -4.54
C ALA A 615 5.44 -10.07 -3.77
N TYR A 616 4.43 -9.51 -4.42
CA TYR A 616 3.10 -9.30 -3.82
C TYR A 616 2.47 -10.64 -3.41
N LEU A 617 2.48 -11.63 -4.29
CA LEU A 617 1.90 -12.95 -4.03
C LEU A 617 2.62 -13.66 -2.87
N GLU A 618 3.95 -13.62 -2.84
CA GLU A 618 4.74 -14.17 -1.72
C GLU A 618 4.42 -13.46 -0.40
N LYS A 619 4.32 -12.12 -0.42
CA LYS A 619 3.96 -11.35 0.77
C LYS A 619 2.57 -11.69 1.30
N ILE A 620 1.60 -11.88 0.40
CA ILE A 620 0.23 -12.29 0.76
C ILE A 620 0.24 -13.71 1.32
N SER A 621 0.99 -14.66 0.74
CA SER A 621 1.10 -16.03 1.26
C SER A 621 1.58 -16.03 2.71
N ARG A 622 2.71 -15.37 2.99
CA ARG A 622 3.28 -15.29 4.35
C ARG A 622 2.36 -14.57 5.34
N PHE A 623 1.60 -13.58 4.87
CA PHE A 623 0.60 -12.90 5.69
C PHE A 623 -0.53 -13.85 6.10
N LEU A 624 -1.08 -14.60 5.15
CA LEU A 624 -2.16 -15.57 5.41
C LEU A 624 -1.69 -16.73 6.30
N GLU A 625 -0.48 -17.24 6.09
CA GLU A 625 0.14 -18.28 6.93
C GLU A 625 0.24 -17.79 8.39
N LYS A 626 0.75 -16.58 8.61
CA LYS A 626 0.87 -15.99 9.95
C LYS A 626 -0.48 -15.78 10.64
N GLU A 627 -1.51 -15.40 9.88
CA GLU A 627 -2.87 -15.24 10.39
C GLU A 627 -3.48 -16.58 10.86
N MET A 628 -3.08 -17.69 10.23
CA MET A 628 -3.46 -19.04 10.65
C MET A 628 -2.74 -19.44 11.95
N GLU A 629 -1.42 -19.24 12.01
CA GLU A 629 -0.59 -19.58 13.19
C GLU A 629 -1.06 -18.85 14.46
N GLN A 630 -1.32 -17.53 14.38
CA GLN A 630 -1.73 -16.73 15.55
C GLN A 630 -3.09 -17.14 16.13
N LYS A 631 -3.97 -17.73 15.30
CA LYS A 631 -5.31 -18.18 15.73
C LYS A 631 -5.30 -19.59 16.32
N GLU A 632 -4.34 -20.44 15.95
CA GLU A 632 -4.11 -21.73 16.63
C GLU A 632 -3.66 -21.55 18.08
N GLU A 633 -2.88 -20.50 18.37
CA GLU A 633 -2.44 -20.17 19.73
C GLU A 633 -3.56 -19.56 20.60
N HIS A 634 -4.56 -18.89 19.99
CA HIS A 634 -5.63 -18.15 20.70
C HIS A 634 -7.04 -18.36 20.09
N PRO A 635 -7.70 -19.52 20.32
CA PRO A 635 -8.98 -19.90 19.70
C PRO A 635 -10.24 -19.13 20.18
N ALA A 636 -10.09 -18.02 20.92
CA ALA A 636 -11.20 -17.30 21.55
C ALA A 636 -11.87 -16.21 20.68
N SER A 637 -11.27 -15.83 19.54
CA SER A 637 -11.89 -14.88 18.60
C SER A 637 -12.97 -15.58 17.76
N LYS A 638 -14.21 -15.09 17.84
CA LYS A 638 -15.45 -15.81 17.48
C LYS A 638 -15.90 -15.73 16.01
N GLU A 639 -15.06 -15.28 15.08
CA GLU A 639 -15.45 -15.16 13.66
C GLU A 639 -14.53 -15.96 12.74
N ALA A 640 -15.19 -16.84 11.98
CA ALA A 640 -14.82 -17.76 10.90
C ALA A 640 -13.33 -18.09 10.61
N CYS A 641 -13.06 -19.39 10.55
CA CYS A 641 -11.76 -19.99 10.31
C CYS A 641 -11.52 -20.21 8.80
N LEU A 642 -10.49 -19.57 8.24
CA LEU A 642 -9.90 -19.97 6.97
C LEU A 642 -9.27 -21.37 7.15
N LYS A 643 -9.81 -22.37 6.47
CA LYS A 643 -9.20 -23.70 6.35
C LYS A 643 -8.02 -23.62 5.37
N GLU A 644 -7.04 -24.52 5.46
CA GLU A 644 -5.94 -24.62 4.47
C GLU A 644 -6.45 -24.58 3.02
N LYS A 645 -7.55 -25.30 2.75
CA LYS A 645 -8.22 -25.31 1.45
C LYS A 645 -8.72 -23.92 1.01
N SER A 646 -9.20 -23.08 1.93
CA SER A 646 -9.60 -21.70 1.60
C SER A 646 -8.42 -20.77 1.39
N THR A 647 -7.25 -21.04 1.99
CA THR A 647 -6.02 -20.27 1.72
C THR A 647 -5.50 -20.56 0.31
N GLU A 648 -5.51 -21.82 -0.13
CA GLU A 648 -5.17 -22.19 -1.51
C GLU A 648 -6.14 -21.56 -2.52
N GLU A 649 -7.45 -21.64 -2.27
CA GLU A 649 -8.50 -21.01 -3.11
C GLU A 649 -8.31 -19.49 -3.17
N LEU A 650 -8.05 -18.84 -2.03
CA LEU A 650 -7.75 -17.41 -1.96
C LEU A 650 -6.49 -17.07 -2.75
N MET A 651 -5.41 -17.84 -2.63
CA MET A 651 -4.18 -17.60 -3.38
C MET A 651 -4.39 -17.76 -4.89
N GLN A 652 -5.19 -18.75 -5.33
CA GLN A 652 -5.58 -18.88 -6.74
C GLN A 652 -6.37 -17.64 -7.22
N MET A 653 -7.27 -17.11 -6.40
CA MET A 653 -7.95 -15.85 -6.70
C MET A 653 -6.96 -14.69 -6.80
N MET A 654 -6.05 -14.52 -5.83
CA MET A 654 -5.07 -13.44 -5.85
C MET A 654 -4.15 -13.50 -7.08
N GLN A 655 -3.75 -14.71 -7.50
CA GLN A 655 -2.97 -14.92 -8.72
C GLN A 655 -3.71 -14.47 -10.00
N GLN A 656 -5.03 -14.61 -10.03
CA GLN A 656 -5.89 -14.18 -11.15
C GLN A 656 -6.19 -12.68 -11.11
N LYS A 657 -6.16 -12.06 -9.94
CA LYS A 657 -6.48 -10.63 -9.75
C LYS A 657 -5.28 -9.69 -9.88
N ILE A 658 -4.08 -10.13 -9.52
CA ILE A 658 -2.87 -9.28 -9.54
C ILE A 658 -2.12 -9.47 -10.86
N PHE A 659 -1.93 -8.39 -11.62
CA PHE A 659 -1.24 -8.37 -12.91
C PHE A 659 0.06 -7.58 -12.84
N GLY A 660 1.15 -8.14 -13.37
CA GLY A 660 2.44 -7.48 -13.50
C GLY A 660 2.56 -6.70 -14.81
N ALA A 661 1.61 -5.80 -15.06
CA ALA A 661 1.41 -5.20 -16.38
C ALA A 661 1.98 -3.78 -16.55
N GLY A 662 2.73 -3.26 -15.57
CA GLY A 662 3.43 -1.99 -15.70
C GLY A 662 2.92 -0.87 -14.81
N SER A 663 3.48 0.32 -15.02
CA SER A 663 3.07 1.56 -14.37
C SER A 663 3.19 2.73 -15.33
N CYS A 664 2.23 3.67 -15.27
CA CYS A 664 2.32 4.92 -16.05
C CYS A 664 3.53 5.77 -15.65
N LEU A 665 4.09 5.56 -14.44
CA LEU A 665 5.31 6.23 -13.98
C LEU A 665 6.57 5.76 -14.71
N LEU A 666 6.52 4.62 -15.40
CA LEU A 666 7.63 4.10 -16.21
C LEU A 666 7.63 4.64 -17.64
N GLY A 667 6.69 5.53 -18.00
CA GLY A 667 6.64 6.18 -19.31
C GLY A 667 6.47 5.18 -20.45
N GLU A 668 7.39 5.18 -21.41
CA GLU A 668 7.39 4.33 -22.61
C GLU A 668 8.28 3.08 -22.46
N LYS A 669 8.57 2.64 -21.23
CA LYS A 669 9.40 1.45 -20.98
C LYS A 669 8.71 0.20 -21.52
N GLU A 670 9.26 -0.39 -22.57
CA GLU A 670 8.68 -1.56 -23.23
C GLU A 670 8.42 -2.72 -22.25
N GLY A 671 7.20 -3.26 -22.28
CA GLY A 671 6.76 -4.35 -21.43
C GLY A 671 6.33 -3.97 -20.01
N GLN A 672 6.48 -2.71 -19.59
CA GLN A 672 6.18 -2.24 -18.22
C GLN A 672 5.63 -0.80 -18.17
N GLY A 673 5.43 -0.16 -19.32
CA GLY A 673 5.13 1.25 -19.44
C GLY A 673 3.64 1.54 -19.46
N THR A 674 3.33 2.77 -19.87
CA THR A 674 1.96 3.27 -19.99
C THR A 674 1.12 2.43 -20.95
N LYS A 675 1.72 2.01 -22.07
CA LYS A 675 1.02 1.24 -23.10
C LYS A 675 0.47 -0.08 -22.54
N GLU A 676 1.29 -0.81 -21.80
CA GLU A 676 0.92 -2.10 -21.21
C GLU A 676 -0.16 -1.93 -20.14
N VAL A 677 -0.08 -0.90 -19.29
CA VAL A 677 -1.12 -0.58 -18.30
C VAL A 677 -2.46 -0.27 -18.97
N VAL A 678 -2.44 0.53 -20.05
CA VAL A 678 -3.63 0.89 -20.82
C VAL A 678 -4.24 -0.35 -21.48
N GLU A 679 -3.43 -1.24 -22.05
CA GLU A 679 -3.88 -2.50 -22.64
C GLU A 679 -4.50 -3.43 -21.60
N SER A 680 -3.88 -3.58 -20.43
CA SER A 680 -4.42 -4.40 -19.35
C SER A 680 -5.73 -3.84 -18.79
N LEU A 681 -5.83 -2.52 -18.56
CA LEU A 681 -7.10 -1.96 -18.10
C LEU A 681 -8.19 -2.12 -19.16
N LYS A 682 -7.88 -1.96 -20.46
CA LYS A 682 -8.83 -2.25 -21.53
C LYS A 682 -9.29 -3.70 -21.47
N GLN A 683 -8.38 -4.66 -21.32
CA GLN A 683 -8.76 -6.06 -21.17
C GLN A 683 -9.73 -6.27 -20.00
N ILE A 684 -9.44 -5.68 -18.84
CA ILE A 684 -10.29 -5.75 -17.64
C ILE A 684 -11.69 -5.15 -17.89
N LEU A 685 -11.76 -3.99 -18.55
CA LEU A 685 -13.01 -3.31 -18.84
C LEU A 685 -13.89 -4.09 -19.83
N PHE A 686 -13.28 -4.76 -20.81
CA PHE A 686 -13.98 -5.47 -21.88
C PHE A 686 -14.11 -6.98 -21.67
N GLU A 687 -13.56 -7.52 -20.57
CA GLU A 687 -13.71 -8.93 -20.21
C GLU A 687 -15.20 -9.28 -20.08
N LYS A 688 -15.66 -10.28 -20.85
CA LYS A 688 -17.02 -10.81 -20.74
C LYS A 688 -17.11 -11.62 -19.46
N LYS A 689 -18.08 -11.30 -18.59
CA LYS A 689 -18.39 -12.07 -17.39
C LYS A 689 -18.85 -13.49 -17.73
#